data_AF-A0A2W2F4U3-F1
#
_entry.id   AF-A0A2W2F4U3-F1
#
_cell.length_a   1.000
_cell.length_b   1.000
_cell.length_c   1.000
_cell.angle_alpha   90.00
_cell.angle_beta   90.00
_cell.angle_gamma   90.00
#
_symmetry.space_group_name_H-M   'P 1'
#
loop_
_entity.id
_entity.type
_entity.pdbx_description
1 polymer ?
#
loop_
_entity_poly.entity_id
_entity_poly.type
_entity_poly.pdbx_seq_one_letter_code
_entity_poly.pdbx_strand_id
1 'polypeptide(L)'
;MEPQRMPVTIQPRSAWAPYVPEERRDKAATDPLPSSGNWEPWTGGVFLHHRGRFSFSPDNEEDCKADVAATFESNIKDGYDDIHYNFMVCPHGTIYEARGYERGEANGGTYVEVDGAMRGSNTAFYSICGLLREWDQPTEEMLRSIRNLIAHLRGEVPDDRRAGRHILPHSAAFDTECPGNLAPYAMNGSSVDPAVPWDGPLAVDPNVLAAQRWVNSTYDGRAAGYIRCRETGRTGWATVLSLTQALQHELGISPTVQSFGPGTFAAVRNRGLRPDTETNQNIISIYNFALWCKGYWASSVHYTWSPTSRDSLQQLINDMGLSGAVINGEMWARISKALLTMDQFRLVPGGDSTVQSIQKRLNYRYVYERAIPAINLVPCDGVYSREVQKGLMMAIQYEVGIGLADINGNFGPGTQAGLQSRGAGTLTGDLRYLFRAACYFNSPTYSGSQEIGYSPADISTDAQTGTHTSWLRTFQQFSQLAVTGTNDYATWAQLLVSTGDSQRPATGCDCITEITLDRARALKASGYQIVGRYLDEHLPPGDPYYLGKALKPGELQNIFAAGLRVFPIFQYNGTQLANFTYEKGWEQGRTAHDKASEFGMGSGTCIYFAVDYDALDADIDSNILPYFRGVRDILSARGGKYAFGVYGSRNVADRVSREVGARWSFVSGMSWGFSGNLGYPLPANWSLNQIHEFEFQPGWGLDRNVWRQGGDPGVSSISDSPE
;
A
#
# COMPACT_ATOMS: atom_id res chain seq x y z
N MET A 1 -11.74 -0.69 -2.32
CA MET A 1 -12.61 -1.41 -3.28
C MET A 1 -12.19 -1.01 -4.67
N GLU A 2 -11.61 -1.91 -5.47
CA GLU A 2 -11.71 -1.75 -6.92
C GLU A 2 -13.15 -2.12 -7.29
N PRO A 3 -13.91 -1.24 -7.98
CA PRO A 3 -15.27 -1.59 -8.36
C PRO A 3 -15.25 -2.78 -9.31
N GLN A 4 -16.18 -3.71 -9.08
CA GLN A 4 -16.51 -4.80 -10.00
C GLN A 4 -16.54 -4.22 -11.43
N ARG A 5 -15.79 -4.82 -12.39
CA ARG A 5 -15.79 -4.34 -13.78
C ARG A 5 -17.22 -4.39 -14.31
N MET A 6 -17.88 -3.24 -14.33
CA MET A 6 -19.23 -3.12 -14.88
C MET A 6 -19.09 -3.20 -16.41
N PRO A 7 -19.93 -4.00 -17.09
CA PRO A 7 -19.93 -4.02 -18.54
C PRO A 7 -20.17 -2.61 -19.08
N VAL A 8 -19.43 -2.23 -20.12
CA VAL A 8 -19.49 -0.87 -20.68
C VAL A 8 -20.79 -0.69 -21.46
N THR A 9 -21.68 0.14 -20.95
CA THR A 9 -22.88 0.55 -21.68
C THR A 9 -22.54 1.68 -22.65
N ILE A 10 -22.53 1.37 -23.95
CA ILE A 10 -22.41 2.36 -25.03
C ILE A 10 -23.80 2.66 -25.56
N GLN A 11 -24.17 3.94 -25.59
CA GLN A 11 -25.43 4.39 -26.17
C GLN A 11 -25.34 4.33 -27.71
N PRO A 12 -26.23 3.56 -28.37
CA PRO A 12 -26.20 3.41 -29.83
C PRO A 12 -26.57 4.72 -30.52
N ARG A 13 -26.29 4.81 -31.82
CA ARG A 13 -26.59 6.01 -32.64
C ARG A 13 -28.06 6.47 -32.56
N SER A 14 -28.99 5.53 -32.44
CA SER A 14 -30.42 5.79 -32.22
C SER A 14 -30.76 6.57 -30.95
N ALA A 15 -29.87 6.62 -29.95
CA ALA A 15 -30.05 7.38 -28.71
C ALA A 15 -29.82 8.89 -28.87
N TRP A 16 -29.05 9.32 -29.88
CA TRP A 16 -28.74 10.74 -30.15
C TRP A 16 -29.22 11.24 -31.52
N ALA A 17 -29.45 10.34 -32.49
CA ALA A 17 -29.98 10.70 -33.81
C ALA A 17 -31.28 11.55 -33.80
N PRO A 18 -32.24 11.40 -32.86
CA PRO A 18 -33.44 12.26 -32.82
C PRO A 18 -33.17 13.76 -32.66
N TYR A 19 -32.00 14.13 -32.12
CA TYR A 19 -31.57 15.52 -31.90
C TYR A 19 -30.94 16.15 -33.15
N VAL A 20 -30.73 15.38 -34.22
CA VAL A 20 -30.34 15.85 -35.56
C VAL A 20 -31.60 16.38 -36.30
N PRO A 21 -31.47 17.39 -37.19
CA PRO A 21 -32.56 17.83 -38.07
C PRO A 21 -33.22 16.67 -38.82
N GLU A 22 -34.55 16.74 -38.97
CA GLU A 22 -35.39 15.63 -39.43
C GLU A 22 -34.90 14.99 -40.74
N GLU A 23 -34.51 15.80 -41.71
CA GLU A 23 -33.94 15.44 -43.02
C GLU A 23 -32.66 14.59 -42.98
N ARG A 24 -32.02 14.43 -41.81
CA ARG A 24 -30.76 13.67 -41.62
C ARG A 24 -30.81 12.64 -40.50
N ARG A 25 -31.94 12.49 -39.80
CA ARG A 25 -32.07 11.52 -38.69
C ARG A 25 -31.77 10.09 -39.12
N ASP A 26 -32.26 9.69 -40.30
CA ASP A 26 -32.00 8.35 -40.84
C ASP A 26 -30.50 8.13 -41.08
N LYS A 27 -29.79 9.13 -41.63
CA LYS A 27 -28.34 9.07 -41.81
C LYS A 27 -27.59 9.03 -40.47
N ALA A 28 -28.04 9.82 -39.49
CA ALA A 28 -27.46 9.83 -38.15
C ALA A 28 -27.64 8.47 -37.45
N ALA A 29 -28.80 7.84 -37.59
CA ALA A 29 -29.13 6.53 -37.01
C ALA A 29 -28.54 5.33 -37.78
N THR A 30 -28.05 5.51 -39.01
CA THR A 30 -27.42 4.45 -39.80
C THR A 30 -26.05 4.07 -39.24
N ASP A 31 -25.72 2.77 -39.28
CA ASP A 31 -24.44 2.25 -38.83
C ASP A 31 -23.24 2.86 -39.59
N PRO A 32 -22.07 3.04 -38.96
CA PRO A 32 -20.89 3.59 -39.61
C PRO A 32 -20.41 2.73 -40.78
N LEU A 33 -20.03 3.38 -41.88
CA LEU A 33 -19.37 2.67 -42.99
C LEU A 33 -17.99 2.17 -42.56
N PRO A 34 -17.58 0.94 -42.93
CA PRO A 34 -16.25 0.43 -42.64
C PRO A 34 -15.14 1.22 -43.35
N SER A 35 -13.92 1.06 -42.87
CA SER A 35 -12.73 1.64 -43.51
C SER A 35 -12.57 1.15 -44.95
N SER A 36 -12.16 2.04 -45.86
CA SER A 36 -11.76 1.69 -47.23
C SER A 36 -10.32 1.16 -47.34
N GLY A 37 -9.58 1.10 -46.22
CA GLY A 37 -8.23 0.55 -46.12
C GLY A 37 -8.01 -0.14 -44.76
N ASN A 38 -6.77 -0.54 -44.48
CA ASN A 38 -6.43 -1.32 -43.27
C ASN A 38 -6.93 -0.66 -41.97
N TRP A 39 -7.54 -1.47 -41.11
CA TRP A 39 -7.95 -1.11 -39.76
C TRP A 39 -7.32 -2.14 -38.81
N GLU A 40 -6.30 -1.71 -38.08
CA GLU A 40 -5.39 -2.54 -37.28
C GLU A 40 -5.18 -1.92 -35.88
N PRO A 41 -6.25 -1.66 -35.10
CA PRO A 41 -6.16 -0.92 -33.83
C PRO A 41 -5.26 -1.59 -32.77
N TRP A 42 -4.99 -2.90 -32.92
CA TRP A 42 -4.09 -3.66 -32.05
C TRP A 42 -2.62 -3.23 -32.18
N THR A 43 -2.25 -2.56 -33.27
CA THR A 43 -0.88 -2.09 -33.54
C THR A 43 -0.54 -0.75 -32.88
N GLY A 44 -1.55 -0.02 -32.38
CA GLY A 44 -1.41 1.25 -31.67
C GLY A 44 -2.17 1.23 -30.34
N GLY A 45 -3.43 1.66 -30.35
CA GLY A 45 -4.25 1.77 -29.15
C GLY A 45 -5.37 2.80 -29.25
N VAL A 46 -5.30 3.85 -28.43
CA VAL A 46 -6.30 4.93 -28.41
C VAL A 46 -5.66 6.33 -28.44
N PHE A 47 -6.32 7.27 -29.10
CA PHE A 47 -6.12 8.71 -28.91
C PHE A 47 -7.24 9.29 -28.03
N LEU A 48 -6.87 10.24 -27.16
CA LEU A 48 -7.84 11.09 -26.48
C LEU A 48 -7.96 12.44 -27.19
N HIS A 49 -9.20 12.92 -27.32
CA HIS A 49 -9.58 14.21 -27.92
C HIS A 49 -10.50 14.98 -26.96
N HIS A 50 -10.57 16.31 -27.14
CA HIS A 50 -11.66 17.14 -26.63
C HIS A 50 -12.39 17.80 -27.81
N ARG A 51 -13.57 18.39 -27.57
CA ARG A 51 -14.49 18.87 -28.61
C ARG A 51 -14.08 20.16 -29.32
N GLY A 52 -13.30 21.02 -28.66
CA GLY A 52 -12.88 22.30 -29.22
C GLY A 52 -12.77 23.43 -28.20
N ARG A 53 -12.98 24.67 -28.64
CA ARG A 53 -12.76 25.90 -27.85
C ARG A 53 -13.91 26.25 -26.91
N PHE A 54 -13.65 27.14 -25.95
CA PHE A 54 -14.58 27.63 -24.93
C PHE A 54 -14.90 26.60 -23.82
N SER A 55 -16.13 26.60 -23.31
CA SER A 55 -16.62 25.75 -22.23
C SER A 55 -17.94 25.06 -22.62
N PHE A 56 -18.20 23.88 -22.04
CA PHE A 56 -19.44 23.12 -22.13
C PHE A 56 -19.77 22.55 -20.75
N SER A 57 -20.83 23.09 -20.13
CA SER A 57 -21.40 22.59 -18.89
C SER A 57 -22.83 22.13 -19.18
N PRO A 58 -23.06 20.85 -19.57
CA PRO A 58 -24.40 20.32 -19.77
C PRO A 58 -25.10 20.15 -18.41
N ASP A 59 -26.37 20.51 -18.32
CA ASP A 59 -27.19 20.30 -17.12
C ASP A 59 -27.70 18.84 -17.05
N ASN A 60 -27.80 18.16 -18.21
CA ASN A 60 -28.37 16.82 -18.32
C ASN A 60 -27.88 16.06 -19.58
N GLU A 61 -28.37 14.83 -19.78
CA GLU A 61 -27.99 13.98 -20.92
C GLU A 61 -28.62 14.39 -22.27
N GLU A 62 -29.70 15.18 -22.28
CA GLU A 62 -30.28 15.70 -23.52
C GLU A 62 -29.35 16.75 -24.14
N ASP A 63 -28.70 17.60 -23.31
CA ASP A 63 -27.66 18.53 -23.77
C ASP A 63 -26.46 17.79 -24.37
N CYS A 64 -26.09 16.65 -23.76
CA CYS A 64 -24.99 15.81 -24.23
C CYS A 64 -25.31 15.19 -25.59
N LYS A 65 -26.53 14.65 -25.77
CA LYS A 65 -27.02 14.15 -27.06
C LYS A 65 -27.12 15.25 -28.11
N ALA A 66 -27.51 16.46 -27.72
CA ALA A 66 -27.56 17.62 -28.59
C ALA A 66 -26.15 18.05 -29.06
N ASP A 67 -25.11 18.01 -28.22
CA ASP A 67 -23.73 18.30 -28.67
C ASP A 67 -23.15 17.19 -29.56
N VAL A 68 -23.48 15.92 -29.32
CA VAL A 68 -23.15 14.80 -30.24
C VAL A 68 -23.83 15.00 -31.60
N ALA A 69 -25.13 15.32 -31.62
CA ALA A 69 -25.87 15.63 -32.85
C ALA A 69 -25.33 16.88 -33.56
N ALA A 70 -24.92 17.92 -32.81
CA ALA A 70 -24.27 19.11 -33.36
C ALA A 70 -22.88 18.79 -33.93
N THR A 71 -22.16 17.81 -33.37
CA THR A 71 -20.91 17.28 -33.93
C THR A 71 -21.17 16.64 -35.29
N PHE A 72 -22.14 15.72 -35.36
CA PHE A 72 -22.54 15.12 -36.63
C PHE A 72 -22.87 16.20 -37.67
N GLU A 73 -23.73 17.16 -37.31
CA GLU A 73 -24.13 18.26 -38.18
C GLU A 73 -22.98 19.16 -38.64
N SER A 74 -21.98 19.44 -37.79
CA SER A 74 -20.78 20.19 -38.21
C SER A 74 -19.98 19.38 -39.22
N ASN A 75 -19.68 18.13 -38.90
CA ASN A 75 -18.82 17.28 -39.72
C ASN A 75 -19.46 17.01 -41.10
N ILE A 76 -20.79 16.85 -41.19
CA ILE A 76 -21.49 16.76 -42.49
C ILE A 76 -21.37 18.06 -43.29
N LYS A 77 -21.43 19.24 -42.65
CA LYS A 77 -21.26 20.55 -43.32
C LYS A 77 -19.82 20.77 -43.78
N ASP A 78 -18.85 20.25 -43.02
CA ASP A 78 -17.41 20.29 -43.33
C ASP A 78 -17.01 19.26 -44.41
N GLY A 79 -17.99 18.53 -44.98
CA GLY A 79 -17.80 17.63 -46.13
C GLY A 79 -17.51 16.17 -45.78
N TYR A 80 -17.56 15.80 -44.51
CA TYR A 80 -17.35 14.42 -44.06
C TYR A 80 -18.62 13.59 -44.16
N ASP A 81 -18.46 12.27 -44.16
CA ASP A 81 -19.57 11.33 -44.24
C ASP A 81 -20.23 11.07 -42.87
N ASP A 82 -19.50 11.27 -41.76
CA ASP A 82 -19.92 11.02 -40.37
C ASP A 82 -19.06 11.82 -39.35
N ILE A 83 -19.41 11.78 -38.05
CA ILE A 83 -18.58 12.27 -36.92
C ILE A 83 -17.15 11.71 -37.04
N HIS A 84 -16.11 12.47 -36.68
CA HIS A 84 -14.71 12.01 -36.81
C HIS A 84 -14.29 10.94 -35.81
N TYR A 85 -14.85 10.92 -34.61
CA TYR A 85 -14.39 10.06 -33.52
C TYR A 85 -15.08 8.69 -33.53
N ASN A 86 -14.49 7.70 -32.86
CA ASN A 86 -15.11 6.39 -32.63
C ASN A 86 -16.19 6.47 -31.57
N PHE A 87 -15.87 7.10 -30.46
CA PHE A 87 -16.73 7.21 -29.28
C PHE A 87 -16.65 8.62 -28.70
N MET A 88 -17.75 9.07 -28.10
CA MET A 88 -17.84 10.36 -27.43
C MET A 88 -18.28 10.15 -25.98
N VAL A 89 -17.60 10.74 -25.01
CA VAL A 89 -17.87 10.53 -23.57
C VAL A 89 -18.28 11.85 -22.92
N CYS A 90 -19.47 11.93 -22.33
CA CYS A 90 -19.97 13.16 -21.73
C CYS A 90 -19.47 13.39 -20.29
N PRO A 91 -19.60 14.61 -19.72
CA PRO A 91 -19.24 14.89 -18.32
C PRO A 91 -20.00 14.05 -17.29
N HIS A 92 -21.17 13.51 -17.63
CA HIS A 92 -21.92 12.58 -16.77
C HIS A 92 -21.41 11.12 -16.85
N GLY A 93 -20.44 10.84 -17.73
CA GLY A 93 -19.87 9.50 -17.93
C GLY A 93 -20.59 8.65 -18.97
N THR A 94 -21.68 9.11 -19.61
CA THR A 94 -22.31 8.35 -20.69
C THR A 94 -21.43 8.33 -21.94
N ILE A 95 -21.25 7.13 -22.50
CA ILE A 95 -20.50 6.89 -23.74
C ILE A 95 -21.51 6.79 -24.88
N TYR A 96 -21.28 7.56 -25.94
CA TYR A 96 -22.07 7.59 -27.16
C TYR A 96 -21.28 7.01 -28.33
N GLU A 97 -21.90 6.13 -29.10
CA GLU A 97 -21.35 5.59 -30.33
C GLU A 97 -21.35 6.65 -31.44
N ALA A 98 -20.17 6.88 -32.03
CA ALA A 98 -20.01 7.65 -33.26
C ALA A 98 -19.60 6.68 -34.37
N ARG A 99 -18.33 6.64 -34.81
CA ARG A 99 -17.84 5.62 -35.77
C ARG A 99 -17.74 4.20 -35.20
N GLY A 100 -17.95 4.03 -33.89
CA GLY A 100 -17.99 2.73 -33.23
C GLY A 100 -16.71 1.94 -33.49
N TYR A 101 -16.87 0.67 -33.88
CA TYR A 101 -15.77 -0.26 -34.07
C TYR A 101 -15.19 -0.30 -35.50
N GLU A 102 -15.82 0.36 -36.47
CA GLU A 102 -15.66 0.00 -37.90
C GLU A 102 -14.50 0.69 -38.64
N ARG A 103 -14.00 1.81 -38.12
CA ARG A 103 -12.85 2.55 -38.68
C ARG A 103 -12.36 3.62 -37.71
N GLY A 104 -11.10 4.04 -37.85
CA GLY A 104 -10.55 5.17 -37.11
C GLY A 104 -11.06 6.53 -37.59
N GLU A 105 -10.38 7.57 -37.13
CA GLU A 105 -10.82 8.96 -37.35
C GLU A 105 -10.60 9.50 -38.77
N ALA A 106 -11.08 10.72 -39.02
CA ALA A 106 -11.03 11.39 -40.31
C ALA A 106 -9.85 12.36 -40.47
N ASN A 107 -8.81 12.27 -39.63
CA ASN A 107 -7.74 13.27 -39.59
C ASN A 107 -6.58 12.92 -40.53
N GLY A 108 -6.75 13.22 -41.82
CA GLY A 108 -5.65 13.52 -42.76
C GLY A 108 -4.59 12.45 -43.10
N GLY A 109 -4.59 11.26 -42.50
CA GLY A 109 -3.64 10.19 -42.83
C GLY A 109 -2.22 10.38 -42.28
N THR A 110 -2.08 10.98 -41.08
CA THR A 110 -0.79 11.12 -40.39
C THR A 110 -0.29 9.80 -39.79
N TYR A 111 0.98 9.80 -39.35
CA TYR A 111 1.60 8.67 -38.67
C TYR A 111 2.27 9.12 -37.37
N VAL A 112 2.20 8.30 -36.34
CA VAL A 112 2.90 8.46 -35.06
C VAL A 112 3.89 7.32 -34.84
N GLU A 113 5.06 7.59 -34.27
CA GLU A 113 6.02 6.55 -33.90
C GLU A 113 5.61 5.89 -32.58
N VAL A 114 5.35 4.58 -32.61
CA VAL A 114 5.16 3.76 -31.40
C VAL A 114 5.90 2.44 -31.54
N ASP A 115 6.54 1.99 -30.46
CA ASP A 115 7.34 0.76 -30.41
C ASP A 115 8.40 0.65 -31.55
N GLY A 116 8.97 1.79 -31.97
CA GLY A 116 9.97 1.89 -33.03
C GLY A 116 9.43 1.74 -34.45
N ALA A 117 8.11 1.86 -34.65
CA ALA A 117 7.45 1.78 -35.95
C ALA A 117 6.45 2.93 -36.15
N MET A 118 6.40 3.48 -37.37
CA MET A 118 5.37 4.45 -37.74
C MET A 118 4.02 3.75 -37.91
N ARG A 119 3.01 4.19 -37.16
CA ARG A 119 1.62 3.70 -37.22
C ARG A 119 0.70 4.80 -37.70
N GLY A 120 -0.19 4.49 -38.65
CA GLY A 120 -1.15 5.45 -39.18
C GLY A 120 -2.20 5.82 -38.12
N SER A 121 -2.40 7.11 -37.87
CA SER A 121 -3.30 7.59 -36.82
C SER A 121 -4.73 7.08 -37.02
N ASN A 122 -5.21 7.11 -38.27
CA ASN A 122 -6.56 6.66 -38.65
C ASN A 122 -6.69 5.13 -38.81
N THR A 123 -5.58 4.39 -38.78
CA THR A 123 -5.56 2.94 -39.04
C THR A 123 -5.22 2.11 -37.81
N ALA A 124 -4.51 2.67 -36.82
CA ALA A 124 -3.97 1.95 -35.67
C ALA A 124 -4.51 2.41 -34.31
N PHE A 125 -5.40 3.41 -34.29
CA PHE A 125 -5.91 3.99 -33.04
C PHE A 125 -7.42 4.25 -33.09
N TYR A 126 -8.10 3.93 -32.00
CA TYR A 126 -9.44 4.42 -31.69
C TYR A 126 -9.39 5.86 -31.18
N SER A 127 -10.24 6.73 -31.69
CA SER A 127 -10.35 8.11 -31.19
C SER A 127 -11.51 8.26 -30.21
N ILE A 128 -11.19 8.54 -28.95
CA ILE A 128 -12.16 8.78 -27.87
C ILE A 128 -12.21 10.29 -27.59
N CYS A 129 -13.35 10.92 -27.86
CA CYS A 129 -13.54 12.35 -27.62
C CYS A 129 -14.32 12.59 -26.32
N GLY A 130 -13.70 13.21 -25.32
CA GLY A 130 -14.45 13.77 -24.20
C GLY A 130 -15.26 14.97 -24.69
N LEU A 131 -16.55 15.06 -24.29
CA LEU A 131 -17.37 16.27 -24.46
C LEU A 131 -16.93 17.35 -23.47
N LEU A 132 -15.68 17.77 -23.60
CA LEU A 132 -15.05 18.90 -22.93
C LEU A 132 -14.60 19.89 -23.99
N ARG A 133 -14.56 21.16 -23.63
CA ARG A 133 -13.93 22.21 -24.40
C ARG A 133 -12.73 22.76 -23.63
N GLU A 134 -11.95 23.61 -24.28
CA GLU A 134 -10.66 24.17 -23.84
C GLU A 134 -10.57 24.56 -22.35
N TRP A 135 -11.64 25.11 -21.78
CA TRP A 135 -11.65 25.62 -20.40
C TRP A 135 -12.24 24.65 -19.37
N ASP A 136 -12.82 23.54 -19.81
CA ASP A 136 -13.50 22.57 -18.93
C ASP A 136 -12.51 21.59 -18.30
N GLN A 137 -12.76 21.20 -17.05
CA GLN A 137 -12.02 20.12 -16.40
C GLN A 137 -12.75 18.78 -16.58
N PRO A 138 -12.03 17.68 -16.82
CA PRO A 138 -12.64 16.35 -16.88
C PRO A 138 -13.22 15.95 -15.52
N THR A 139 -14.48 15.53 -15.52
CA THR A 139 -15.17 14.96 -14.35
C THR A 139 -14.63 13.57 -14.02
N GLU A 140 -14.88 13.10 -12.79
CA GLU A 140 -14.50 11.75 -12.38
C GLU A 140 -15.28 10.70 -13.20
N GLU A 141 -16.55 10.96 -13.46
CA GLU A 141 -17.46 10.12 -14.24
C GLU A 141 -16.96 9.97 -15.68
N MET A 142 -16.56 11.06 -16.34
CA MET A 142 -15.96 10.99 -17.68
C MET A 142 -14.67 10.17 -17.68
N LEU A 143 -13.75 10.42 -16.74
CA LEU A 143 -12.46 9.72 -16.70
C LEU A 143 -12.63 8.21 -16.41
N ARG A 144 -13.54 7.85 -15.51
CA ARG A 144 -13.91 6.45 -15.25
C ARG A 144 -14.50 5.78 -16.49
N SER A 145 -15.36 6.49 -17.24
CA SER A 145 -15.95 5.95 -18.47
C SER A 145 -14.94 5.83 -19.61
N ILE A 146 -14.01 6.77 -19.77
CA ILE A 146 -12.86 6.63 -20.69
C ILE A 146 -12.02 5.41 -20.31
N ARG A 147 -11.69 5.25 -19.02
CA ARG A 147 -10.94 4.08 -18.50
C ARG A 147 -11.64 2.76 -18.84
N ASN A 148 -12.93 2.68 -18.54
CA ASN A 148 -13.73 1.48 -18.77
C ASN A 148 -13.83 1.18 -20.27
N LEU A 149 -14.04 2.20 -21.11
CA LEU A 149 -14.05 2.05 -22.56
C LEU A 149 -12.70 1.54 -23.10
N ILE A 150 -11.56 2.03 -22.60
CA ILE A 150 -10.24 1.51 -22.96
C ILE A 150 -10.07 0.05 -22.52
N ALA A 151 -10.58 -0.33 -21.34
CA ALA A 151 -10.56 -1.73 -20.89
C ALA A 151 -11.39 -2.64 -21.80
N HIS A 152 -12.60 -2.19 -22.16
CA HIS A 152 -13.50 -2.88 -23.09
C HIS A 152 -12.85 -3.08 -24.47
N LEU A 153 -12.33 -1.99 -25.07
CA LEU A 153 -11.64 -2.03 -26.36
C LEU A 153 -10.38 -2.92 -26.35
N ARG A 154 -9.75 -3.18 -25.19
CA ARG A 154 -8.59 -4.08 -25.08
C ARG A 154 -8.95 -5.55 -24.82
N GLY A 155 -10.08 -5.83 -24.18
CA GLY A 155 -10.38 -7.18 -23.65
C GLY A 155 -11.72 -7.80 -24.06
N GLU A 156 -12.72 -7.00 -24.42
CA GLU A 156 -14.13 -7.45 -24.56
C GLU A 156 -14.63 -7.41 -26.01
N VAL A 157 -13.89 -6.79 -26.92
CA VAL A 157 -14.15 -6.77 -28.36
C VAL A 157 -13.47 -7.94 -29.10
N PRO A 158 -13.93 -8.31 -30.32
CA PRO A 158 -13.27 -9.30 -31.19
C PRO A 158 -11.79 -9.00 -31.43
N ASP A 159 -10.99 -10.05 -31.69
CA ASP A 159 -9.53 -9.93 -31.84
C ASP A 159 -9.10 -8.93 -32.92
N ASP A 160 -9.82 -8.88 -34.05
CA ASP A 160 -9.61 -7.95 -35.17
C ASP A 160 -10.18 -6.53 -34.94
N ARG A 161 -10.67 -6.28 -33.73
CA ARG A 161 -11.15 -4.97 -33.25
C ARG A 161 -10.46 -4.54 -31.95
N ARG A 162 -9.53 -5.32 -31.39
CA ARG A 162 -8.86 -4.94 -30.13
C ARG A 162 -7.95 -3.73 -30.30
N ALA A 163 -8.04 -2.80 -29.36
CA ALA A 163 -7.09 -1.70 -29.20
C ALA A 163 -5.75 -2.22 -28.64
N GLY A 164 -4.66 -1.67 -29.15
CA GLY A 164 -3.32 -1.88 -28.61
C GLY A 164 -3.10 -1.21 -27.24
N ARG A 165 -1.86 -1.34 -26.75
CA ARG A 165 -1.47 -0.93 -25.39
C ARG A 165 -1.28 0.58 -25.21
N HIS A 166 -1.26 1.37 -26.29
CA HIS A 166 -0.92 2.80 -26.21
C HIS A 166 -2.14 3.67 -25.95
N ILE A 167 -1.94 4.71 -25.15
CA ILE A 167 -2.85 5.83 -24.93
C ILE A 167 -2.02 7.07 -25.25
N LEU A 168 -2.48 7.88 -26.19
CA LEU A 168 -1.75 9.05 -26.67
C LEU A 168 -2.66 10.29 -26.68
N PRO A 169 -2.10 11.51 -26.52
CA PRO A 169 -2.83 12.73 -26.80
C PRO A 169 -2.93 12.93 -28.32
N HIS A 170 -3.98 13.58 -28.80
CA HIS A 170 -4.07 14.01 -30.20
C HIS A 170 -2.83 14.83 -30.64
N SER A 171 -2.25 15.62 -29.74
CA SER A 171 -0.99 16.36 -29.94
C SER A 171 0.27 15.53 -30.14
N ALA A 172 0.22 14.20 -29.99
CA ALA A 172 1.34 13.32 -30.35
C ALA A 172 1.42 13.07 -31.88
N ALA A 173 0.32 13.29 -32.62
CA ALA A 173 0.25 13.10 -34.07
C ALA A 173 0.08 14.42 -34.86
N PHE A 174 -0.24 15.52 -34.18
CA PHE A 174 -0.55 16.82 -34.80
C PHE A 174 -0.05 17.99 -33.93
N ASP A 175 0.28 19.13 -34.56
CA ASP A 175 0.51 20.39 -33.85
C ASP A 175 -0.85 20.99 -33.44
N THR A 176 -1.26 20.71 -32.20
CA THR A 176 -2.59 21.07 -31.70
C THR A 176 -2.62 21.17 -30.18
N GLU A 177 -3.50 22.02 -29.66
CA GLU A 177 -3.91 22.03 -28.25
C GLU A 177 -4.69 20.76 -27.86
N CYS A 178 -4.96 19.89 -28.84
CA CYS A 178 -5.61 18.58 -28.74
C CYS A 178 -5.01 17.63 -27.67
N PRO A 179 -5.62 17.20 -26.53
CA PRO A 179 -7.01 17.27 -26.05
C PRO A 179 -7.24 18.19 -24.83
N GLY A 180 -6.52 19.31 -24.72
CA GLY A 180 -6.67 20.27 -23.64
C GLY A 180 -6.45 19.64 -22.26
N ASN A 181 -7.39 19.83 -21.34
CA ASN A 181 -7.28 19.32 -19.97
C ASN A 181 -7.35 17.78 -19.85
N LEU A 182 -7.59 17.04 -20.94
CA LEU A 182 -7.39 15.58 -20.98
C LEU A 182 -5.93 15.16 -21.23
N ALA A 183 -5.03 16.07 -21.64
CA ALA A 183 -3.66 15.73 -22.00
C ALA A 183 -2.87 15.00 -20.88
N PRO A 184 -3.00 15.37 -19.58
CA PRO A 184 -2.35 14.64 -18.48
C PRO A 184 -2.84 13.20 -18.28
N TYR A 185 -3.99 12.84 -18.85
CA TYR A 185 -4.56 11.49 -18.82
C TYR A 185 -4.25 10.69 -20.08
N ALA A 186 -3.88 11.35 -21.17
CA ALA A 186 -3.65 10.76 -22.48
C ALA A 186 -2.27 10.07 -22.62
N MET A 187 -1.89 9.27 -21.63
CA MET A 187 -0.63 8.52 -21.60
C MET A 187 -0.76 7.18 -20.86
N ASN A 188 0.06 6.21 -21.23
CA ASN A 188 0.13 4.92 -20.52
C ASN A 188 0.49 5.12 -19.03
N GLY A 189 -0.19 4.41 -18.15
CA GLY A 189 -0.05 4.49 -16.71
C GLY A 189 -0.59 5.78 -16.08
N SER A 190 -1.53 6.47 -16.73
CA SER A 190 -2.39 7.50 -16.13
C SER A 190 -3.61 6.90 -15.43
N SER A 191 -4.46 7.72 -14.79
CA SER A 191 -5.68 7.23 -14.14
C SER A 191 -6.66 6.54 -15.11
N VAL A 192 -6.65 6.92 -16.39
CA VAL A 192 -7.51 6.29 -17.42
C VAL A 192 -6.88 5.05 -18.07
N ASP A 193 -5.63 4.69 -17.76
CA ASP A 193 -5.05 3.43 -18.21
C ASP A 193 -5.51 2.27 -17.31
N PRO A 194 -6.31 1.31 -17.81
CA PRO A 194 -6.72 0.15 -17.01
C PRO A 194 -5.57 -0.75 -16.54
N ALA A 195 -4.34 -0.54 -17.02
CA ALA A 195 -3.14 -1.26 -16.57
C ALA A 195 -2.57 -0.79 -15.21
N VAL A 196 -3.03 0.34 -14.65
CA VAL A 196 -2.61 0.84 -13.32
C VAL A 196 -3.81 1.05 -12.41
N PRO A 197 -3.65 1.02 -11.06
CA PRO A 197 -4.74 1.30 -10.12
C PRO A 197 -5.41 2.66 -10.37
N TRP A 198 -6.72 2.75 -10.10
CA TRP A 198 -7.43 4.02 -10.17
C TRP A 198 -6.98 4.97 -9.06
N ASP A 199 -6.44 6.12 -9.44
CA ASP A 199 -5.92 7.14 -8.51
C ASP A 199 -6.66 8.49 -8.59
N GLY A 200 -7.88 8.50 -9.15
CA GLY A 200 -8.80 9.66 -9.20
C GLY A 200 -8.47 10.70 -10.28
N PRO A 201 -9.31 11.74 -10.41
CA PRO A 201 -8.97 12.93 -11.18
C PRO A 201 -7.67 13.57 -10.67
N LEU A 202 -6.84 14.07 -11.59
CA LEU A 202 -5.64 14.82 -11.27
C LEU A 202 -6.01 16.17 -10.66
N ALA A 203 -5.95 16.27 -9.34
CA ALA A 203 -5.60 17.52 -8.68
C ALA A 203 -4.14 17.85 -9.06
N VAL A 204 -3.95 18.50 -10.21
CA VAL A 204 -2.65 18.99 -10.68
C VAL A 204 -2.24 20.16 -9.80
N ASP A 205 -1.26 19.97 -8.91
CA ASP A 205 -0.61 21.13 -8.27
C ASP A 205 0.38 21.74 -9.30
N PRO A 206 0.15 23.00 -9.75
CA PRO A 206 0.98 23.63 -10.76
C PRO A 206 2.43 23.86 -10.28
N ASN A 207 2.66 23.98 -8.97
CA ASN A 207 3.99 24.15 -8.39
C ASN A 207 4.74 22.81 -8.32
N VAL A 208 4.04 21.71 -8.06
CA VAL A 208 4.62 20.36 -8.16
C VAL A 208 4.90 20.00 -9.63
N LEU A 209 4.03 20.39 -10.57
CA LEU A 209 4.29 20.22 -11.99
C LEU A 209 5.51 21.05 -12.44
N ALA A 210 5.63 22.29 -11.95
CA ALA A 210 6.81 23.13 -12.16
C ALA A 210 8.08 22.49 -11.55
N ALA A 211 7.99 21.90 -10.35
CA ALA A 211 9.09 21.16 -9.74
C ALA A 211 9.58 20.01 -10.61
N GLN A 212 8.66 19.17 -11.09
CA GLN A 212 8.95 18.01 -11.94
C GLN A 212 9.59 18.42 -13.27
N ARG A 213 9.04 19.43 -13.94
CA ARG A 213 9.59 20.00 -15.18
C ARG A 213 10.96 20.62 -14.97
N TRP A 214 11.13 21.41 -13.91
CA TRP A 214 12.40 22.06 -13.61
C TRP A 214 13.49 21.03 -13.28
N VAL A 215 13.21 20.05 -12.42
CA VAL A 215 14.22 19.06 -12.01
C VAL A 215 14.62 18.15 -13.18
N ASN A 216 13.64 17.70 -13.98
CA ASN A 216 13.94 16.95 -15.20
C ASN A 216 14.77 17.76 -16.20
N SER A 217 14.36 18.98 -16.54
CA SER A 217 15.09 19.81 -17.52
C SER A 217 16.46 20.29 -17.05
N THR A 218 16.68 20.38 -15.72
CA THR A 218 17.95 20.88 -15.16
C THR A 218 19.01 19.78 -15.04
N TYR A 219 18.62 18.54 -14.70
CA TYR A 219 19.57 17.47 -14.33
C TYR A 219 19.61 16.29 -15.29
N ASP A 220 18.58 16.08 -16.13
CA ASP A 220 18.62 15.02 -17.15
C ASP A 220 19.77 15.25 -18.15
N GLY A 221 20.49 14.19 -18.47
CA GLY A 221 21.75 14.23 -19.23
C GLY A 221 22.93 14.97 -18.56
N ARG A 222 22.74 15.63 -17.41
CA ARG A 222 23.80 16.40 -16.71
C ARG A 222 24.31 15.74 -15.43
N ALA A 223 23.40 15.21 -14.62
CA ALA A 223 23.73 14.53 -13.37
C ALA A 223 23.84 13.01 -13.60
N ALA A 224 25.05 12.46 -13.46
CA ALA A 224 25.26 11.02 -13.58
C ALA A 224 24.38 10.26 -12.56
N GLY A 225 23.70 9.22 -13.03
CA GLY A 225 22.76 8.41 -12.22
C GLY A 225 21.36 9.02 -12.02
N TYR A 226 21.09 10.24 -12.50
CA TYR A 226 19.79 10.88 -12.36
C TYR A 226 18.68 10.09 -13.08
N ILE A 227 17.51 9.99 -12.44
CA ILE A 227 16.32 9.34 -12.98
C ILE A 227 15.18 10.35 -13.03
N ARG A 228 14.59 10.53 -14.22
CA ARG A 228 13.45 11.44 -14.44
C ARG A 228 12.23 11.02 -13.62
N CYS A 229 11.54 12.00 -13.03
CA CYS A 229 10.19 11.80 -12.49
C CYS A 229 9.13 12.03 -13.58
N ARG A 230 7.91 11.52 -13.37
CA ARG A 230 6.76 11.85 -14.24
C ARG A 230 6.29 13.28 -13.94
N GLU A 231 5.88 14.01 -14.97
CA GLU A 231 5.43 15.41 -14.89
C GLU A 231 3.90 15.48 -14.81
N THR A 232 3.34 15.07 -13.67
CA THR A 232 1.89 14.91 -13.45
C THR A 232 1.24 16.00 -12.60
N GLY A 233 2.03 16.84 -11.93
CA GLY A 233 1.56 17.74 -10.88
C GLY A 233 1.15 17.04 -9.58
N ARG A 234 1.36 15.72 -9.45
CA ARG A 234 1.18 14.99 -8.19
C ARG A 234 2.53 14.75 -7.50
N THR A 235 2.58 15.02 -6.19
CA THR A 235 3.76 14.69 -5.37
C THR A 235 3.85 13.18 -5.15
N GLY A 236 5.03 12.69 -4.76
CA GLY A 236 5.29 11.27 -4.55
C GLY A 236 6.77 10.93 -4.59
N TRP A 237 7.10 9.66 -4.30
CA TRP A 237 8.49 9.18 -4.21
C TRP A 237 9.34 9.58 -5.42
N ALA A 238 8.87 9.35 -6.66
CA ALA A 238 9.64 9.71 -7.85
C ALA A 238 10.04 11.20 -7.88
N THR A 239 9.11 12.11 -7.60
CA THR A 239 9.35 13.57 -7.55
C THR A 239 10.39 13.93 -6.48
N VAL A 240 10.20 13.42 -5.26
CA VAL A 240 11.05 13.73 -4.10
C VAL A 240 12.45 13.12 -4.24
N LEU A 241 12.56 11.93 -4.85
CA LEU A 241 13.83 11.27 -5.12
C LEU A 241 14.60 11.95 -6.26
N SER A 242 13.93 12.45 -7.30
CA SER A 242 14.57 13.30 -8.32
C SER A 242 15.09 14.62 -7.72
N LEU A 243 14.34 15.27 -6.81
CA LEU A 243 14.82 16.43 -6.05
C LEU A 243 15.99 16.07 -5.10
N THR A 244 16.03 14.84 -4.58
CA THR A 244 17.17 14.34 -3.79
C THR A 244 18.42 14.16 -4.64
N GLN A 245 18.29 13.60 -5.85
CA GLN A 245 19.40 13.45 -6.80
C GLN A 245 19.91 14.81 -7.30
N ALA A 246 19.01 15.77 -7.52
CA ALA A 246 19.37 17.17 -7.78
C ALA A 246 20.21 17.76 -6.64
N LEU A 247 19.78 17.61 -5.37
CA LEU A 247 20.56 18.10 -4.23
C LEU A 247 21.92 17.40 -4.13
N GLN A 248 21.99 16.09 -4.37
CA GLN A 248 23.26 15.36 -4.41
C GLN A 248 24.21 15.96 -5.45
N HIS A 249 23.74 16.23 -6.67
CA HIS A 249 24.56 16.83 -7.73
C HIS A 249 25.11 18.20 -7.33
N GLU A 250 24.25 19.09 -6.82
CA GLU A 250 24.62 20.43 -6.36
C GLU A 250 25.55 20.43 -5.11
N LEU A 251 25.62 19.30 -4.41
CA LEU A 251 26.57 19.05 -3.31
C LEU A 251 27.83 18.30 -3.75
N GLY A 252 28.02 18.04 -5.05
CA GLY A 252 29.19 17.37 -5.61
C GLY A 252 29.21 15.85 -5.46
N ILE A 253 28.07 15.21 -5.15
CA ILE A 253 27.94 13.76 -5.08
C ILE A 253 27.69 13.20 -6.48
N SER A 254 28.53 12.27 -6.93
CA SER A 254 28.40 11.58 -8.22
C SER A 254 28.92 10.14 -8.15
N PRO A 255 28.23 9.14 -8.75
CA PRO A 255 26.89 9.26 -9.32
C PRO A 255 25.83 9.55 -8.24
N THR A 256 24.75 10.21 -8.64
CA THR A 256 23.57 10.44 -7.80
C THR A 256 22.76 9.15 -7.67
N VAL A 257 22.04 8.99 -6.56
CA VAL A 257 21.21 7.81 -6.26
C VAL A 257 19.89 8.23 -5.62
N GLN A 258 18.81 7.47 -5.87
CA GLN A 258 17.48 7.70 -5.29
C GLN A 258 17.42 7.32 -3.79
N SER A 259 18.20 7.99 -2.95
CA SER A 259 18.16 7.83 -1.49
C SER A 259 18.83 9.00 -0.76
N PHE A 260 18.17 9.53 0.28
CA PHE A 260 18.80 10.46 1.24
C PHE A 260 19.58 9.66 2.31
N GLY A 261 20.69 9.06 1.87
CA GLY A 261 21.57 8.25 2.71
C GLY A 261 22.57 9.05 3.55
N PRO A 262 23.47 8.36 4.29
CA PRO A 262 24.50 9.00 5.13
C PRO A 262 25.42 9.96 4.38
N GLY A 263 25.71 9.71 3.10
CA GLY A 263 26.50 10.60 2.24
C GLY A 263 25.80 11.95 1.99
N THR A 264 24.54 11.93 1.55
CA THR A 264 23.72 13.15 1.39
C THR A 264 23.61 13.92 2.70
N PHE A 265 23.39 13.21 3.81
CA PHE A 265 23.30 13.80 5.15
C PHE A 265 24.59 14.52 5.56
N ALA A 266 25.75 13.87 5.41
CA ALA A 266 27.04 14.47 5.71
C ALA A 266 27.32 15.69 4.81
N ALA A 267 26.96 15.63 3.52
CA ALA A 267 27.15 16.74 2.59
C ALA A 267 26.31 17.98 2.96
N VAL A 268 25.01 17.81 3.27
CA VAL A 268 24.15 18.91 3.75
C VAL A 268 24.68 19.50 5.06
N ARG A 269 25.03 18.64 6.03
CA ARG A 269 25.59 19.08 7.31
C ARG A 269 26.87 19.89 7.14
N ASN A 270 27.80 19.39 6.34
CA ASN A 270 29.10 20.00 6.14
C ASN A 270 29.00 21.29 5.32
N ARG A 271 28.00 21.42 4.44
CA ARG A 271 27.68 22.70 3.77
C ARG A 271 27.24 23.75 4.79
N GLY A 272 26.40 23.37 5.76
CA GLY A 272 26.00 24.24 6.88
C GLY A 272 25.15 25.46 6.52
N LEU A 273 24.84 25.67 5.23
CA LEU A 273 23.97 26.75 4.75
C LEU A 273 22.51 26.32 4.78
N ARG A 274 21.67 27.21 5.31
CA ARG A 274 20.21 27.14 5.21
C ARG A 274 19.74 27.97 4.00
N PRO A 275 18.49 27.83 3.53
CA PRO A 275 18.06 28.48 2.30
C PRO A 275 18.01 30.02 2.39
N ASP A 276 17.95 30.57 3.60
CA ASP A 276 18.06 32.01 3.87
C ASP A 276 19.48 32.58 3.78
N THR A 277 20.50 31.72 3.78
CA THR A 277 21.93 32.06 3.62
C THR A 277 22.59 31.37 2.42
N GLU A 278 21.82 30.62 1.64
CA GLU A 278 22.26 29.94 0.43
C GLU A 278 22.44 30.93 -0.73
N THR A 279 23.45 30.69 -1.56
CA THR A 279 23.73 31.47 -2.77
C THR A 279 23.57 30.66 -4.05
N ASN A 280 23.59 29.33 -3.96
CA ASN A 280 23.27 28.45 -5.08
C ASN A 280 21.75 28.43 -5.34
N GLN A 281 21.35 29.09 -6.43
CA GLN A 281 19.96 29.18 -6.90
C GLN A 281 19.29 27.82 -7.17
N ASN A 282 20.05 26.79 -7.56
CA ASN A 282 19.52 25.44 -7.75
C ASN A 282 19.16 24.79 -6.41
N ILE A 283 19.99 24.97 -5.38
CA ILE A 283 19.71 24.49 -4.02
C ILE A 283 18.50 25.21 -3.42
N ILE A 284 18.39 26.54 -3.60
CA ILE A 284 17.19 27.31 -3.21
C ILE A 284 15.94 26.76 -3.92
N SER A 285 16.04 26.48 -5.23
CA SER A 285 14.96 25.89 -6.03
C SER A 285 14.52 24.53 -5.49
N ILE A 286 15.47 23.65 -5.17
CA ILE A 286 15.18 22.33 -4.58
C ILE A 286 14.41 22.48 -3.27
N TYR A 287 14.83 23.36 -2.36
CA TYR A 287 14.14 23.54 -1.09
C TYR A 287 12.74 24.16 -1.24
N ASN A 288 12.55 25.12 -2.15
CA ASN A 288 11.22 25.66 -2.48
C ASN A 288 10.30 24.59 -3.08
N PHE A 289 10.79 23.80 -4.04
CA PHE A 289 10.01 22.73 -4.64
C PHE A 289 9.72 21.58 -3.66
N ALA A 290 10.63 21.28 -2.73
CA ALA A 290 10.38 20.28 -1.70
C ALA A 290 9.33 20.74 -0.67
N LEU A 291 9.25 22.04 -0.33
CA LEU A 291 8.14 22.59 0.47
C LEU A 291 6.79 22.37 -0.23
N TRP A 292 6.68 22.72 -1.53
CA TRP A 292 5.48 22.46 -2.33
C TRP A 292 5.13 20.97 -2.34
N CYS A 293 6.09 20.09 -2.63
CA CYS A 293 5.89 18.64 -2.63
C CYS A 293 5.47 18.07 -1.26
N LYS A 294 5.73 18.80 -0.16
CA LYS A 294 5.34 18.42 1.21
C LYS A 294 3.96 18.98 1.63
N GLY A 295 3.34 19.86 0.82
CA GLY A 295 2.07 20.52 1.12
C GLY A 295 2.22 21.85 1.88
N TYR A 296 3.37 22.50 1.77
CA TYR A 296 3.65 23.82 2.32
C TYR A 296 3.77 24.84 1.18
N TRP A 297 3.45 26.11 1.45
CA TRP A 297 3.66 27.19 0.49
C TRP A 297 5.17 27.45 0.30
N ALA A 298 5.56 28.00 -0.84
CA ALA A 298 6.93 28.49 -1.04
C ALA A 298 6.95 29.66 -2.04
N SER A 299 8.14 30.11 -2.46
CA SER A 299 8.26 31.16 -3.46
C SER A 299 7.68 30.73 -4.81
N SER A 300 6.94 31.63 -5.47
CA SER A 300 6.54 31.48 -6.87
C SER A 300 7.72 31.66 -7.82
N VAL A 301 8.76 32.40 -7.40
CA VAL A 301 10.04 32.51 -8.12
C VAL A 301 11.02 31.54 -7.48
N HIS A 302 11.04 30.31 -8.01
CA HIS A 302 11.66 29.14 -7.36
C HIS A 302 13.13 29.33 -6.92
N TYR A 303 13.93 30.12 -7.63
CA TYR A 303 15.33 30.39 -7.28
C TYR A 303 15.53 31.47 -6.19
N THR A 304 14.46 31.94 -5.54
CA THR A 304 14.50 32.96 -4.48
C THR A 304 13.92 32.46 -3.17
N TRP A 305 14.58 32.78 -2.05
CA TRP A 305 14.06 32.46 -0.72
C TRP A 305 13.17 33.59 -0.18
N SER A 306 11.89 33.55 -0.55
CA SER A 306 10.90 34.58 -0.19
C SER A 306 10.46 34.51 1.28
N PRO A 307 9.81 35.56 1.82
CA PRO A 307 9.15 35.49 3.13
C PRO A 307 8.19 34.30 3.26
N THR A 308 7.37 34.03 2.25
CA THR A 308 6.48 32.85 2.20
C THR A 308 7.22 31.53 2.42
N SER A 309 8.43 31.40 1.86
CA SER A 309 9.27 30.20 1.97
C SER A 309 9.85 30.07 3.38
N ARG A 310 10.29 31.21 3.95
CA ARG A 310 10.79 31.30 5.33
C ARG A 310 9.70 30.93 6.35
N ASP A 311 8.51 31.51 6.21
CA ASP A 311 7.38 31.30 7.12
C ASP A 311 6.87 29.85 7.02
N SER A 312 6.85 29.29 5.82
CA SER A 312 6.46 27.89 5.58
C SER A 312 7.50 26.88 6.09
N LEU A 313 8.79 27.18 5.98
CA LEU A 313 9.84 26.39 6.64
C LEU A 313 9.71 26.47 8.17
N GLN A 314 9.42 27.64 8.74
CA GLN A 314 9.16 27.77 10.17
C GLN A 314 7.91 27.00 10.60
N GLN A 315 6.86 26.99 9.77
CA GLN A 315 5.67 26.17 10.01
C GLN A 315 6.03 24.67 10.01
N LEU A 316 6.80 24.19 9.03
CA LEU A 316 7.29 22.81 8.97
C LEU A 316 8.07 22.43 10.24
N ILE A 317 8.96 23.31 10.70
CA ILE A 317 9.75 23.11 11.94
C ILE A 317 8.82 23.03 13.16
N ASN A 318 7.77 23.84 13.23
CA ASN A 318 6.77 23.77 14.30
C ASN A 318 5.92 22.49 14.21
N ASP A 319 5.54 22.08 13.00
CA ASP A 319 4.79 20.85 12.70
C ASP A 319 5.62 19.59 13.01
N MET A 320 6.95 19.63 12.88
CA MET A 320 7.90 18.62 13.37
C MET A 320 7.98 18.54 14.92
N GLY A 321 7.41 19.50 15.64
CA GLY A 321 7.53 19.62 17.10
C GLY A 321 8.75 20.42 17.58
N LEU A 322 9.50 21.06 16.69
CA LEU A 322 10.76 21.75 16.97
C LEU A 322 10.59 23.27 17.22
N SER A 323 9.45 23.68 17.79
CA SER A 323 9.20 25.10 18.12
C SER A 323 10.25 25.61 19.12
N GLY A 324 10.90 26.73 18.80
CA GLY A 324 11.98 27.31 19.59
C GLY A 324 13.34 26.59 19.49
N ALA A 325 13.48 25.57 18.65
CA ALA A 325 14.74 24.84 18.49
C ALA A 325 15.81 25.64 17.74
N VAL A 326 17.06 25.57 18.20
CA VAL A 326 18.22 26.16 17.50
C VAL A 326 18.67 25.22 16.38
N ILE A 327 18.47 25.64 15.13
CA ILE A 327 18.78 24.83 13.95
C ILE A 327 20.26 24.99 13.54
N ASN A 328 21.12 24.15 14.09
CA ASN A 328 22.51 23.98 13.65
C ASN A 328 22.62 23.10 12.40
N GLY A 329 23.82 22.91 11.83
CA GLY A 329 24.03 22.12 10.61
C GLY A 329 23.62 20.64 10.70
N GLU A 330 23.73 20.03 11.88
CA GLU A 330 23.30 18.63 12.12
C GLU A 330 21.77 18.53 12.12
N MET A 331 21.08 19.45 12.80
CA MET A 331 19.61 19.53 12.77
C MET A 331 19.10 19.94 11.38
N TRP A 332 19.81 20.82 10.68
CA TRP A 332 19.48 21.20 9.31
C TRP A 332 19.58 20.02 8.34
N ALA A 333 20.56 19.14 8.50
CA ALA A 333 20.64 17.89 7.73
C ALA A 333 19.47 16.94 8.05
N ARG A 334 19.01 16.87 9.31
CA ARG A 334 17.81 16.09 9.70
C ARG A 334 16.53 16.68 9.10
N ILE A 335 16.36 18.00 9.13
CA ILE A 335 15.22 18.71 8.51
C ILE A 335 15.26 18.57 6.99
N SER A 336 16.42 18.71 6.35
CA SER A 336 16.56 18.57 4.89
C SER A 336 16.26 17.15 4.42
N LYS A 337 16.71 16.13 5.17
CA LYS A 337 16.33 14.73 4.95
C LYS A 337 14.82 14.56 5.08
N ALA A 338 14.24 15.01 6.18
CA ALA A 338 12.82 14.92 6.44
C ALA A 338 11.96 15.68 5.43
N LEU A 339 12.48 16.75 4.81
CA LEU A 339 11.82 17.49 3.73
C LEU A 339 11.88 16.72 2.40
N LEU A 340 12.97 15.98 2.15
CA LEU A 340 13.23 15.18 0.94
C LEU A 340 12.94 13.67 1.13
N THR A 341 11.93 13.35 1.94
CA THR A 341 11.30 12.03 2.08
C THR A 341 9.77 12.17 1.98
N MET A 342 9.03 11.06 2.05
CA MET A 342 7.55 11.10 2.12
C MET A 342 7.00 11.30 3.54
N ASP A 343 7.86 11.51 4.56
CA ASP A 343 7.43 11.72 5.95
C ASP A 343 6.49 12.93 6.07
N GLN A 344 5.32 12.78 6.68
CA GLN A 344 4.34 13.87 6.83
C GLN A 344 4.37 14.43 8.27
N PHE A 345 4.20 15.75 8.41
CA PHE A 345 4.34 16.47 9.69
C PHE A 345 3.05 17.17 10.14
N ARG A 346 2.03 17.20 9.27
CA ARG A 346 0.66 17.58 9.62
C ARG A 346 -0.21 16.34 9.77
N LEU A 347 -1.27 16.47 10.60
CA LEU A 347 -2.21 15.38 10.85
C LEU A 347 -2.85 14.93 9.52
N VAL A 348 -2.68 13.67 9.15
CA VAL A 348 -3.29 13.11 7.93
C VAL A 348 -4.76 12.74 8.19
N PRO A 349 -5.60 12.60 7.14
CA PRO A 349 -6.93 12.01 7.30
C PRO A 349 -6.83 10.63 7.98
N GLY A 350 -7.57 10.43 9.07
CA GLY A 350 -7.51 9.22 9.90
C GLY A 350 -6.34 9.16 10.91
N GLY A 351 -5.44 10.15 10.92
CA GLY A 351 -4.38 10.28 11.92
C GLY A 351 -4.91 10.75 13.28
N ASP A 352 -4.23 10.33 14.36
CA ASP A 352 -4.60 10.62 15.74
C ASP A 352 -3.75 11.77 16.34
N SER A 353 -4.40 12.73 17.01
CA SER A 353 -3.74 13.92 17.57
C SER A 353 -2.93 13.64 18.84
N THR A 354 -3.23 12.58 19.57
CA THR A 354 -2.43 12.06 20.68
C THR A 354 -1.17 11.39 20.15
N VAL A 355 -1.29 10.58 19.09
CA VAL A 355 -0.12 10.02 18.37
C VAL A 355 0.77 11.15 17.86
N GLN A 356 0.21 12.19 17.23
CA GLN A 356 0.97 13.36 16.79
C GLN A 356 1.68 14.06 17.97
N SER A 357 1.04 14.17 19.12
CA SER A 357 1.64 14.76 20.32
C SER A 357 2.83 13.95 20.83
N ILE A 358 2.77 12.61 20.75
CA ILE A 358 3.90 11.73 21.07
C ILE A 358 5.02 11.89 20.03
N GLN A 359 4.70 11.87 18.74
CA GLN A 359 5.66 12.07 17.64
C GLN A 359 6.44 13.39 17.79
N LYS A 360 5.73 14.50 18.04
CA LYS A 360 6.33 15.83 18.28
C LYS A 360 7.24 15.82 19.52
N ARG A 361 6.85 15.15 20.61
CA ARG A 361 7.70 14.99 21.80
C ARG A 361 8.93 14.14 21.50
N LEU A 362 8.82 13.07 20.70
CA LEU A 362 9.97 12.24 20.31
C LEU A 362 11.02 13.08 19.56
N ASN A 363 10.57 13.89 18.60
CA ASN A 363 11.44 14.82 17.87
C ASN A 363 12.09 15.86 18.79
N TYR A 364 11.31 16.59 19.58
CA TYR A 364 11.84 17.63 20.45
C TYR A 364 12.82 17.07 21.50
N ARG A 365 12.43 16.00 22.20
CA ARG A 365 13.23 15.44 23.29
C ARG A 365 14.46 14.70 22.80
N TYR A 366 14.30 13.75 21.87
CA TYR A 366 15.36 12.78 21.57
C TYR A 366 16.20 13.14 20.34
N VAL A 367 15.60 13.80 19.34
CA VAL A 367 16.32 14.29 18.16
C VAL A 367 17.00 15.63 18.44
N TYR A 368 16.31 16.57 19.11
CA TYR A 368 16.85 17.89 19.43
C TYR A 368 17.55 17.98 20.79
N GLU A 369 16.85 17.86 21.93
CA GLU A 369 17.46 18.12 23.25
C GLU A 369 18.54 17.09 23.65
N ARG A 370 18.31 15.79 23.38
CA ARG A 370 19.30 14.73 23.66
C ARG A 370 20.29 14.50 22.53
N ALA A 371 20.02 15.02 21.33
CA ALA A 371 20.83 14.88 20.14
C ALA A 371 21.33 13.43 19.89
N ILE A 372 20.46 12.43 20.08
CA ILE A 372 20.82 11.02 19.88
C ILE A 372 21.24 10.83 18.42
N PRO A 373 22.47 10.36 18.11
CA PRO A 373 22.96 10.33 16.73
C PRO A 373 22.08 9.49 15.79
N ALA A 374 21.59 8.34 16.27
CA ALA A 374 20.83 7.37 15.49
C ALA A 374 19.39 7.79 15.12
N ILE A 375 18.74 8.65 15.92
CA ILE A 375 17.30 8.96 15.75
C ILE A 375 17.09 10.13 14.76
N ASN A 376 16.56 9.83 13.58
CA ASN A 376 16.09 10.87 12.64
C ASN A 376 14.77 11.47 13.14
N LEU A 377 14.34 12.59 12.54
CA LEU A 377 12.99 13.11 12.79
C LEU A 377 11.96 12.04 12.36
N VAL A 378 11.08 11.65 13.26
CA VAL A 378 9.92 10.81 12.96
C VAL A 378 8.81 11.68 12.37
N PRO A 379 7.96 11.16 11.47
CA PRO A 379 6.79 11.89 10.99
C PRO A 379 5.91 12.35 12.15
N CYS A 380 5.16 13.44 11.95
CA CYS A 380 4.18 14.00 12.87
C CYS A 380 2.77 13.97 12.26
N ASP A 381 2.46 12.87 11.59
CA ASP A 381 1.22 12.62 10.83
C ASP A 381 0.04 12.10 11.67
N GLY A 382 0.29 11.67 12.91
CA GLY A 382 -0.69 11.00 13.75
C GLY A 382 -0.84 9.49 13.49
N VAL A 383 0.06 8.88 12.71
CA VAL A 383 0.06 7.43 12.41
C VAL A 383 1.23 6.75 13.12
N TYR A 384 0.97 5.64 13.82
CA TYR A 384 2.03 4.87 14.46
C TYR A 384 2.80 4.00 13.46
N SER A 385 3.67 4.64 12.67
CA SER A 385 4.45 3.98 11.64
C SER A 385 5.74 3.32 12.16
N ARG A 386 6.36 2.50 11.31
CA ARG A 386 7.66 1.85 11.53
C ARG A 386 8.75 2.79 12.05
N GLU A 387 8.83 4.02 11.54
CA GLU A 387 9.84 4.98 11.98
C GLU A 387 9.53 5.55 13.37
N VAL A 388 8.24 5.69 13.73
CA VAL A 388 7.83 6.06 15.10
C VAL A 388 8.15 4.93 16.08
N GLN A 389 7.91 3.67 15.71
CA GLN A 389 8.27 2.48 16.51
C GLN A 389 9.80 2.39 16.76
N LYS A 390 10.63 2.71 15.74
CA LYS A 390 12.10 2.81 15.90
C LYS A 390 12.50 3.98 16.80
N GLY A 391 11.91 5.15 16.61
CA GLY A 391 12.16 6.34 17.44
C GLY A 391 11.79 6.12 18.91
N LEU A 392 10.65 5.47 19.16
CA LEU A 392 10.21 5.02 20.49
C LEU A 392 11.23 4.06 21.11
N MET A 393 11.71 3.06 20.36
CA MET A 393 12.72 2.13 20.86
C MET A 393 14.03 2.85 21.23
N MET A 394 14.53 3.75 20.36
CA MET A 394 15.75 4.52 20.63
C MET A 394 15.61 5.45 21.84
N ALA A 395 14.43 6.06 22.02
CA ALA A 395 14.10 6.85 23.20
C ALA A 395 14.10 5.99 24.48
N ILE A 396 13.50 4.79 24.44
CA ILE A 396 13.49 3.85 25.57
C ILE A 396 14.92 3.39 25.88
N GLN A 397 15.73 3.07 24.87
CA GLN A 397 17.14 2.71 25.03
C GLN A 397 17.91 3.79 25.82
N TYR A 398 17.72 5.07 25.48
CA TYR A 398 18.30 6.20 26.22
C TYR A 398 17.83 6.24 27.69
N GLU A 399 16.52 6.17 27.92
CA GLU A 399 15.95 6.30 29.27
C GLU A 399 16.30 5.10 30.20
N VAL A 400 16.50 3.90 29.64
CA VAL A 400 17.03 2.74 30.40
C VAL A 400 18.55 2.79 30.59
N GLY A 401 19.24 3.81 30.06
CA GLY A 401 20.64 4.12 30.34
C GLY A 401 21.67 3.58 29.34
N ILE A 402 21.26 3.24 28.11
CA ILE A 402 22.20 2.87 27.04
C ILE A 402 22.89 4.13 26.52
N GLY A 403 24.21 4.05 26.30
CA GLY A 403 25.03 5.18 25.85
C GLY A 403 24.65 5.65 24.45
N LEU A 404 24.79 6.95 24.18
CA LEU A 404 24.36 7.58 22.92
C LEU A 404 24.95 6.94 21.65
N ALA A 405 26.15 6.34 21.74
CA ALA A 405 26.82 5.66 20.65
C ALA A 405 26.30 4.22 20.40
N ASP A 406 25.68 3.61 21.42
CA ASP A 406 25.20 2.22 21.42
C ASP A 406 23.70 2.11 21.09
N ILE A 407 22.98 3.24 21.12
CA ILE A 407 21.57 3.34 20.73
C ILE A 407 21.42 3.06 19.24
N ASN A 408 20.56 2.10 18.92
CA ASN A 408 20.40 1.55 17.57
C ASN A 408 18.96 1.18 17.20
N GLY A 409 18.01 1.23 18.14
CA GLY A 409 16.60 0.87 17.91
C GLY A 409 16.32 -0.64 17.83
N ASN A 410 17.30 -1.50 18.12
CA ASN A 410 17.12 -2.96 18.17
C ASN A 410 16.75 -3.44 19.57
N PHE A 411 15.81 -4.38 19.70
CA PHE A 411 15.43 -5.03 20.97
C PHE A 411 16.45 -6.11 21.39
N GLY A 412 17.74 -5.75 21.42
CA GLY A 412 18.85 -6.65 21.76
C GLY A 412 19.13 -6.75 23.26
N PRO A 413 20.13 -7.55 23.68
CA PRO A 413 20.43 -7.85 25.08
C PRO A 413 20.58 -6.63 26.01
N GLY A 414 21.19 -5.54 25.54
CA GLY A 414 21.30 -4.30 26.32
C GLY A 414 19.94 -3.64 26.60
N THR A 415 19.03 -3.69 25.63
CA THR A 415 17.65 -3.18 25.79
C THR A 415 16.87 -4.08 26.74
N GLN A 416 17.01 -5.40 26.60
CA GLN A 416 16.37 -6.39 27.47
C GLN A 416 16.83 -6.23 28.93
N ALA A 417 18.13 -6.11 29.18
CA ALA A 417 18.68 -5.89 30.53
C ALA A 417 18.26 -4.53 31.13
N GLY A 418 18.23 -3.47 30.32
CA GLY A 418 17.72 -2.15 30.75
C GLY A 418 16.24 -2.18 31.13
N LEU A 419 15.42 -2.96 30.40
CA LEU A 419 14.01 -3.15 30.70
C LEU A 419 13.75 -4.07 31.90
N GLN A 420 14.54 -5.13 32.08
CA GLN A 420 14.49 -6.02 33.25
C GLN A 420 14.90 -5.31 34.55
N SER A 421 15.74 -4.28 34.46
CA SER A 421 16.21 -3.50 35.60
C SER A 421 15.40 -2.21 35.79
N ARG A 422 15.71 -1.15 35.04
CA ARG A 422 15.04 0.16 35.15
C ARG A 422 13.60 0.10 34.65
N GLY A 423 13.35 -0.59 33.55
CA GLY A 423 12.00 -0.69 32.96
C GLY A 423 10.99 -1.41 33.86
N ALA A 424 11.43 -2.33 34.72
CA ALA A 424 10.57 -3.06 35.67
C ALA A 424 10.39 -2.34 37.02
N GLY A 425 11.12 -1.25 37.26
CA GLY A 425 11.00 -0.42 38.47
C GLY A 425 9.84 0.58 38.41
N THR A 426 9.77 1.46 39.41
CA THR A 426 8.81 2.58 39.42
C THR A 426 9.15 3.57 38.31
N LEU A 427 8.29 3.67 37.30
CA LEU A 427 8.50 4.58 36.18
C LEU A 427 8.12 6.03 36.54
N THR A 428 9.00 6.97 36.24
CA THR A 428 8.76 8.42 36.38
C THR A 428 9.14 9.17 35.10
N GLY A 429 8.68 10.41 34.95
CA GLY A 429 9.10 11.33 33.89
C GLY A 429 8.99 10.77 32.48
N ASP A 430 10.07 10.86 31.72
CA ASP A 430 10.13 10.46 30.31
C ASP A 430 9.95 8.94 30.12
N LEU A 431 10.60 8.08 30.92
CA LEU A 431 10.43 6.62 30.79
C LEU A 431 8.98 6.17 31.04
N ARG A 432 8.29 6.80 32.00
CA ARG A 432 6.85 6.58 32.23
C ARG A 432 6.01 7.06 31.05
N TYR A 433 6.33 8.23 30.48
CA TYR A 433 5.64 8.73 29.30
C TYR A 433 5.78 7.75 28.13
N LEU A 434 6.99 7.24 27.86
CA LEU A 434 7.25 6.27 26.79
C LEU A 434 6.52 4.93 27.02
N PHE A 435 6.45 4.43 28.26
CA PHE A 435 5.65 3.23 28.57
C PHE A 435 4.17 3.43 28.25
N ARG A 436 3.59 4.55 28.69
CA ARG A 436 2.17 4.85 28.47
C ARG A 436 1.85 5.17 27.01
N ALA A 437 2.79 5.75 26.28
CA ALA A 437 2.73 5.87 24.82
C ALA A 437 2.74 4.49 24.14
N ALA A 438 3.61 3.56 24.58
CA ALA A 438 3.62 2.19 24.05
C ALA A 438 2.30 1.43 24.31
N CYS A 439 1.70 1.61 25.50
CA CYS A 439 0.34 1.09 25.78
C CYS A 439 -0.70 1.69 24.83
N TYR A 440 -0.66 3.01 24.60
CA TYR A 440 -1.58 3.69 23.68
C TYR A 440 -1.40 3.23 22.22
N PHE A 441 -0.18 3.01 21.76
CA PHE A 441 0.10 2.46 20.43
C PHE A 441 -0.31 0.99 20.25
N ASN A 442 -0.46 0.23 21.34
CA ASN A 442 -1.03 -1.12 21.34
C ASN A 442 -2.53 -1.14 21.69
N SER A 443 -3.19 0.03 21.68
CA SER A 443 -4.64 0.17 21.81
C SER A 443 -5.33 -0.06 20.46
N PRO A 444 -6.51 -0.69 20.43
CA PRO A 444 -7.23 -1.29 21.56
C PRO A 444 -6.67 -2.65 21.99
N THR A 445 -7.00 -3.03 23.22
CA THR A 445 -6.92 -4.43 23.70
C THR A 445 -8.33 -5.01 23.83
N TYR A 446 -8.48 -6.32 24.09
CA TYR A 446 -9.78 -6.99 24.10
C TYR A 446 -10.05 -7.82 25.36
N SER A 447 -11.26 -7.69 25.89
CA SER A 447 -11.82 -8.59 26.92
C SER A 447 -12.94 -9.42 26.30
N GLY A 448 -12.64 -10.68 25.96
CA GLY A 448 -13.52 -11.45 25.08
C GLY A 448 -13.62 -10.78 23.70
N SER A 449 -14.84 -10.39 23.31
CA SER A 449 -15.11 -9.58 22.10
C SER A 449 -15.21 -8.08 22.38
N GLN A 450 -15.14 -7.63 23.63
CA GLN A 450 -15.22 -6.21 23.97
C GLN A 450 -13.90 -5.51 23.70
N GLU A 451 -13.93 -4.48 22.84
CA GLU A 451 -12.82 -3.57 22.60
C GLU A 451 -12.61 -2.61 23.78
N ILE A 452 -11.36 -2.45 24.22
CA ILE A 452 -10.95 -1.64 25.36
C ILE A 452 -9.82 -0.69 24.92
N GLY A 453 -10.15 0.58 24.74
CA GLY A 453 -9.21 1.63 24.38
C GLY A 453 -8.37 2.13 25.57
N TYR A 454 -7.12 2.53 25.32
CA TYR A 454 -6.27 3.19 26.30
C TYR A 454 -6.57 4.70 26.36
N SER A 455 -6.65 5.28 27.57
CA SER A 455 -7.01 6.69 27.75
C SER A 455 -5.83 7.64 27.40
N PRO A 456 -5.99 8.60 26.48
CA PRO A 456 -4.97 9.62 26.21
C PRO A 456 -4.53 10.41 27.45
N ALA A 457 -5.45 10.67 28.38
CA ALA A 457 -5.20 11.40 29.61
C ALA A 457 -4.21 10.66 30.54
N ASP A 458 -4.10 9.34 30.43
CA ASP A 458 -3.16 8.56 31.24
C ASP A 458 -1.71 8.79 30.80
N ILE A 459 -1.46 9.21 29.56
CA ILE A 459 -0.11 9.42 29.03
C ILE A 459 0.55 10.65 29.68
N SER A 460 -0.20 11.73 29.89
CA SER A 460 0.30 13.01 30.37
C SER A 460 0.49 13.11 31.90
N THR A 461 -0.21 12.31 32.70
CA THR A 461 -0.10 12.34 34.17
C THR A 461 0.99 11.40 34.70
N ASP A 462 1.71 11.83 35.74
CA ASP A 462 2.65 10.98 36.48
C ASP A 462 1.95 10.05 37.47
N ALA A 463 0.76 10.40 37.95
CA ALA A 463 -0.03 9.55 38.84
C ALA A 463 -0.44 8.24 38.15
N GLN A 464 -0.50 7.15 38.91
CA GLN A 464 -1.13 5.91 38.44
C GLN A 464 -2.65 6.05 38.53
N THR A 465 -3.35 5.75 37.44
CA THR A 465 -4.80 5.85 37.34
C THR A 465 -5.46 4.47 37.32
N GLY A 466 -6.74 4.42 37.68
CA GLY A 466 -7.55 3.20 37.58
C GLY A 466 -7.71 2.73 36.12
N THR A 467 -7.85 3.67 35.18
CA THR A 467 -7.94 3.40 33.73
C THR A 467 -6.67 2.76 33.19
N HIS A 468 -5.50 3.32 33.49
CA HIS A 468 -4.20 2.74 33.12
C HIS A 468 -4.06 1.30 33.64
N THR A 469 -4.33 1.10 34.94
CA THR A 469 -4.15 -0.19 35.60
C THR A 469 -5.15 -1.24 35.09
N SER A 470 -6.39 -0.83 34.79
CA SER A 470 -7.42 -1.69 34.21
C SER A 470 -7.03 -2.14 32.80
N TRP A 471 -6.68 -1.19 31.92
CA TRP A 471 -6.25 -1.48 30.56
C TRP A 471 -5.02 -2.41 30.55
N LEU A 472 -4.03 -2.15 31.41
CA LEU A 472 -2.79 -2.93 31.46
C LEU A 472 -3.06 -4.39 31.84
N ARG A 473 -3.95 -4.64 32.80
CA ARG A 473 -4.38 -6.00 33.17
C ARG A 473 -5.13 -6.68 32.03
N THR A 474 -6.02 -5.96 31.33
CA THR A 474 -6.71 -6.50 30.14
C THR A 474 -5.73 -6.83 29.02
N PHE A 475 -4.75 -5.97 28.75
CA PHE A 475 -3.68 -6.20 27.77
C PHE A 475 -2.81 -7.42 28.10
N GLN A 476 -2.42 -7.57 29.36
CA GLN A 476 -1.68 -8.75 29.82
C GLN A 476 -2.50 -10.03 29.63
N GLN A 477 -3.77 -10.04 30.05
CA GLN A 477 -4.66 -11.19 29.87
C GLN A 477 -4.90 -11.51 28.38
N PHE A 478 -5.21 -10.49 27.57
CA PHE A 478 -5.39 -10.62 26.12
C PHE A 478 -4.16 -11.22 25.44
N SER A 479 -2.97 -10.77 25.84
CA SER A 479 -1.66 -11.21 25.31
C SER A 479 -1.13 -12.49 25.96
N GLN A 480 -1.90 -13.16 26.84
CA GLN A 480 -1.55 -14.39 27.56
C GLN A 480 -0.30 -14.26 28.47
N LEU A 481 -0.09 -13.07 29.03
CA LEU A 481 0.95 -12.79 30.03
C LEU A 481 0.42 -13.03 31.46
N ALA A 482 1.33 -13.02 32.43
CA ALA A 482 0.94 -12.92 33.83
C ALA A 482 0.24 -11.57 34.08
N VAL A 483 -0.92 -11.59 34.73
CA VAL A 483 -1.73 -10.39 34.99
C VAL A 483 -1.24 -9.69 36.26
N THR A 484 -0.09 -9.04 36.16
CA THR A 484 0.55 -8.29 37.26
C THR A 484 -0.08 -6.91 37.46
N GLY A 485 -0.55 -6.28 36.38
CA GLY A 485 -0.92 -4.86 36.35
C GLY A 485 0.26 -3.91 36.51
N THR A 486 1.48 -4.34 36.17
CA THR A 486 2.71 -3.55 36.26
C THR A 486 3.50 -3.57 34.95
N ASN A 487 4.46 -2.66 34.83
CA ASN A 487 5.40 -2.51 33.72
C ASN A 487 6.55 -3.55 33.75
N ASP A 488 6.24 -4.83 33.95
CA ASP A 488 7.25 -5.89 33.93
C ASP A 488 7.88 -6.10 32.54
N TYR A 489 9.02 -6.81 32.48
CA TYR A 489 9.77 -7.05 31.24
C TYR A 489 8.92 -7.73 30.15
N ALA A 490 8.07 -8.70 30.51
CA ALA A 490 7.24 -9.41 29.54
C ALA A 490 6.19 -8.47 28.93
N THR A 491 5.63 -7.57 29.73
CA THR A 491 4.71 -6.51 29.30
C THR A 491 5.40 -5.52 28.37
N TRP A 492 6.60 -5.03 28.72
CA TRP A 492 7.41 -4.19 27.83
C TRP A 492 7.72 -4.87 26.50
N ALA A 493 8.20 -6.11 26.53
CA ALA A 493 8.54 -6.86 25.32
C ALA A 493 7.31 -7.01 24.40
N GLN A 494 6.14 -7.35 24.97
CA GLN A 494 4.90 -7.53 24.22
C GLN A 494 4.36 -6.24 23.57
N LEU A 495 4.61 -5.08 24.19
CA LEU A 495 4.29 -3.75 23.67
C LEU A 495 5.26 -3.29 22.57
N LEU A 496 6.51 -3.76 22.58
CA LEU A 496 7.60 -3.20 21.75
C LEU A 496 8.05 -4.07 20.58
N VAL A 497 7.84 -5.39 20.63
CA VAL A 497 8.21 -6.33 19.56
C VAL A 497 7.15 -7.41 19.36
N SER A 498 6.99 -7.89 18.12
CA SER A 498 5.95 -8.85 17.76
C SER A 498 6.08 -10.23 18.42
N THR A 499 7.31 -10.63 18.76
CA THR A 499 7.61 -11.83 19.56
C THR A 499 7.10 -11.74 21.00
N GLY A 500 6.94 -10.54 21.54
CA GLY A 500 7.03 -10.33 22.98
C GLY A 500 8.38 -10.83 23.52
N ASP A 501 8.38 -11.35 24.75
CA ASP A 501 9.51 -12.12 25.28
C ASP A 501 9.57 -13.48 24.58
N SER A 502 10.57 -13.70 23.72
CA SER A 502 10.75 -14.95 22.96
C SER A 502 10.99 -16.18 23.85
N GLN A 503 11.40 -15.98 25.10
CA GLN A 503 11.67 -17.06 26.06
C GLN A 503 10.46 -17.39 26.95
N ARG A 504 9.34 -16.67 26.81
CA ARG A 504 8.11 -16.94 27.57
C ARG A 504 7.63 -18.39 27.39
N PRO A 505 6.97 -18.97 28.42
CA PRO A 505 6.28 -20.25 28.27
C PRO A 505 5.23 -20.20 27.16
N ALA A 506 5.14 -21.29 26.40
CA ALA A 506 4.20 -21.46 25.31
C ALA A 506 3.75 -22.93 25.26
N THR A 507 2.52 -23.17 24.80
CA THR A 507 1.87 -24.49 24.75
C THR A 507 1.54 -24.96 23.34
N GLY A 508 1.77 -24.11 22.33
CA GLY A 508 1.71 -24.47 20.93
C GLY A 508 3.09 -24.57 20.30
N CYS A 509 3.18 -25.32 19.21
CA CYS A 509 4.35 -25.36 18.34
C CYS A 509 3.93 -25.59 16.88
N ASP A 510 4.83 -25.48 15.92
CA ASP A 510 4.66 -26.02 14.57
C ASP A 510 6.01 -26.45 13.97
N CYS A 511 5.98 -27.35 12.99
CA CYS A 511 7.20 -27.77 12.29
C CYS A 511 6.88 -28.47 10.95
N ILE A 512 7.90 -28.59 10.11
CA ILE A 512 7.85 -29.40 8.87
C ILE A 512 8.01 -30.91 9.13
N THR A 513 8.62 -31.30 10.26
CA THR A 513 9.00 -32.68 10.56
C THR A 513 7.79 -33.56 10.93
N GLU A 514 7.76 -34.81 10.46
CA GLU A 514 6.76 -35.80 10.84
C GLU A 514 6.76 -36.09 12.35
N ILE A 515 5.59 -36.01 12.98
CA ILE A 515 5.36 -36.31 14.39
C ILE A 515 4.98 -37.78 14.59
N THR A 516 6.00 -38.63 14.75
CA THR A 516 5.84 -40.00 15.23
C THR A 516 5.28 -40.04 16.66
N LEU A 517 4.78 -41.20 17.12
CA LEU A 517 4.22 -41.33 18.48
C LEU A 517 5.21 -40.92 19.59
N ASP A 518 6.50 -41.23 19.44
CA ASP A 518 7.51 -40.85 20.44
C ASP A 518 7.88 -39.36 20.36
N ARG A 519 7.85 -38.75 19.17
CA ARG A 519 7.92 -37.28 19.02
C ARG A 519 6.71 -36.61 19.66
N ALA A 520 5.50 -37.13 19.46
CA ALA A 520 4.27 -36.63 20.07
C ALA A 520 4.33 -36.70 21.60
N ARG A 521 4.81 -37.82 22.16
CA ARG A 521 5.05 -38.00 23.60
C ARG A 521 6.11 -37.03 24.13
N ALA A 522 7.20 -36.81 23.40
CA ALA A 522 8.23 -35.85 23.78
C ALA A 522 7.69 -34.41 23.84
N LEU A 523 6.97 -33.96 22.80
CA LEU A 523 6.29 -32.67 22.79
C LEU A 523 5.33 -32.52 24.00
N LYS A 524 4.51 -33.55 24.26
CA LYS A 524 3.58 -33.56 25.38
C LYS A 524 4.28 -33.47 26.74
N ALA A 525 5.37 -34.22 26.92
CA ALA A 525 6.19 -34.21 28.13
C ALA A 525 6.87 -32.85 28.36
N SER A 526 7.22 -32.13 27.30
CA SER A 526 7.73 -30.74 27.34
C SER A 526 6.63 -29.68 27.53
N GLY A 527 5.38 -30.07 27.72
CA GLY A 527 4.27 -29.16 28.03
C GLY A 527 3.49 -28.62 26.83
N TYR A 528 3.85 -29.02 25.60
CA TYR A 528 3.05 -28.69 24.42
C TYR A 528 1.68 -29.39 24.46
N GLN A 529 0.69 -28.75 23.86
CA GLN A 529 -0.70 -29.18 23.84
C GLN A 529 -1.29 -29.18 22.43
N ILE A 530 -0.73 -28.38 21.52
CA ILE A 530 -1.14 -28.29 20.13
C ILE A 530 0.09 -28.15 19.21
N VAL A 531 0.05 -28.79 18.03
CA VAL A 531 1.12 -28.75 17.02
C VAL A 531 0.56 -28.37 15.65
N GLY A 532 1.21 -27.42 14.97
CA GLY A 532 0.90 -27.02 13.61
C GLY A 532 1.58 -27.94 12.61
N ARG A 533 0.83 -28.41 11.61
CA ARG A 533 1.35 -29.31 10.56
C ARG A 533 0.78 -28.95 9.20
N TYR A 534 1.61 -29.10 8.18
CA TYR A 534 1.27 -28.72 6.80
C TYR A 534 0.35 -29.77 6.18
N LEU A 535 -0.76 -29.34 5.58
CA LEU A 535 -1.69 -30.25 4.88
C LEU A 535 -1.07 -30.86 3.63
N ASP A 536 -0.23 -30.11 2.90
CA ASP A 536 0.25 -30.55 1.59
C ASP A 536 1.57 -29.89 1.18
N GLU A 537 2.19 -30.44 0.14
CA GLU A 537 3.40 -29.92 -0.49
C GLU A 537 3.36 -30.14 -2.00
N HIS A 538 3.33 -29.06 -2.77
CA HIS A 538 3.22 -29.11 -4.24
C HIS A 538 4.45 -29.66 -4.97
N LEU A 539 5.61 -29.71 -4.31
CA LEU A 539 6.84 -30.21 -4.91
C LEU A 539 6.89 -31.74 -4.79
N PRO A 540 7.35 -32.46 -5.84
CA PRO A 540 7.50 -33.91 -5.77
C PRO A 540 8.77 -34.31 -4.99
N PRO A 541 8.78 -35.50 -4.34
CA PRO A 541 10.02 -36.07 -3.80
C PRO A 541 11.11 -36.17 -4.88
N GLY A 542 12.27 -35.58 -4.59
CA GLY A 542 13.40 -35.50 -5.52
C GLY A 542 13.60 -34.12 -6.17
N ASP A 543 12.65 -33.18 -6.00
CA ASP A 543 12.92 -31.76 -6.27
C ASP A 543 13.94 -31.20 -5.24
N PRO A 544 14.94 -30.38 -5.64
CA PRO A 544 15.92 -29.80 -4.72
C PRO A 544 15.34 -28.94 -3.59
N TYR A 545 14.11 -28.44 -3.74
CA TYR A 545 13.42 -27.61 -2.76
C TYR A 545 12.31 -28.36 -2.01
N TYR A 546 12.17 -29.68 -2.21
CA TYR A 546 11.23 -30.53 -1.48
C TYR A 546 11.62 -30.65 0.00
N LEU A 547 10.74 -30.21 0.90
CA LEU A 547 10.98 -30.21 2.35
C LEU A 547 10.41 -31.45 3.04
N GLY A 548 9.54 -32.21 2.38
CA GLY A 548 8.82 -33.33 2.98
C GLY A 548 7.80 -32.91 4.04
N LYS A 549 7.32 -31.66 4.01
CA LYS A 549 6.63 -31.01 5.15
C LYS A 549 5.21 -31.49 5.40
N ALA A 550 4.53 -32.03 4.38
CA ALA A 550 3.13 -32.46 4.47
C ALA A 550 2.90 -33.56 5.53
N LEU A 551 1.71 -33.58 6.14
CA LEU A 551 1.24 -34.64 7.05
C LEU A 551 1.40 -36.05 6.44
N LYS A 552 1.78 -37.02 7.28
CA LYS A 552 1.97 -38.43 6.88
C LYS A 552 0.81 -39.34 7.31
N PRO A 553 0.57 -40.46 6.61
CA PRO A 553 -0.37 -41.49 7.06
C PRO A 553 -0.03 -41.98 8.48
N GLY A 554 -1.02 -42.01 9.39
CA GLY A 554 -0.81 -42.39 10.79
C GLY A 554 -0.33 -41.25 11.72
N GLU A 555 0.10 -40.11 11.18
CA GLU A 555 0.67 -39.00 11.96
C GLU A 555 -0.38 -38.37 12.90
N LEU A 556 -1.60 -38.11 12.42
CA LEU A 556 -2.68 -37.56 13.24
C LEU A 556 -3.05 -38.50 14.40
N GLN A 557 -3.13 -39.81 14.14
CA GLN A 557 -3.40 -40.82 15.16
C GLN A 557 -2.31 -40.83 16.24
N ASN A 558 -1.04 -40.71 15.85
CA ASN A 558 0.08 -40.60 16.80
C ASN A 558 -0.01 -39.35 17.68
N ILE A 559 -0.36 -38.21 17.08
CA ILE A 559 -0.51 -36.93 17.79
C ILE A 559 -1.67 -37.02 18.81
N PHE A 560 -2.84 -37.52 18.40
CA PHE A 560 -4.00 -37.66 19.29
C PHE A 560 -3.77 -38.71 20.39
N ALA A 561 -3.08 -39.82 20.10
CA ALA A 561 -2.73 -40.85 21.07
C ALA A 561 -1.77 -40.35 22.18
N ALA A 562 -0.98 -39.31 21.91
CA ALA A 562 -0.20 -38.59 22.92
C ALA A 562 -1.00 -37.50 23.66
N GLY A 563 -2.28 -37.30 23.34
CA GLY A 563 -3.12 -36.26 23.93
C GLY A 563 -2.75 -34.85 23.47
N LEU A 564 -2.22 -34.70 22.26
CA LEU A 564 -2.00 -33.42 21.59
C LEU A 564 -3.15 -33.10 20.62
N ARG A 565 -3.23 -31.84 20.21
CA ARG A 565 -4.14 -31.30 19.20
C ARG A 565 -3.35 -30.88 17.95
N VAL A 566 -4.03 -30.69 16.81
CA VAL A 566 -3.41 -30.22 15.55
C VAL A 566 -4.10 -28.95 15.04
N PHE A 567 -3.34 -27.98 14.54
CA PHE A 567 -3.87 -26.96 13.62
C PHE A 567 -3.29 -27.16 12.21
N PRO A 568 -4.12 -27.26 11.16
CA PRO A 568 -3.64 -27.44 9.79
C PRO A 568 -3.13 -26.12 9.19
N ILE A 569 -1.95 -26.19 8.56
CA ILE A 569 -1.30 -25.09 7.85
C ILE A 569 -1.32 -25.39 6.34
N PHE A 570 -1.56 -24.37 5.52
CA PHE A 570 -1.42 -24.44 4.07
C PHE A 570 -0.49 -23.33 3.56
N GLN A 571 0.58 -23.71 2.85
CA GLN A 571 1.59 -22.77 2.36
C GLN A 571 2.28 -23.29 1.09
N TYR A 572 1.88 -22.75 -0.07
CA TYR A 572 2.59 -22.90 -1.34
C TYR A 572 3.21 -21.57 -1.74
N ASN A 573 4.54 -21.51 -1.83
CA ASN A 573 5.32 -20.36 -2.34
C ASN A 573 4.90 -18.99 -1.73
N GLY A 574 4.53 -19.00 -0.45
CA GLY A 574 3.93 -17.87 0.26
C GLY A 574 4.85 -16.68 0.54
N THR A 575 6.07 -16.70 0.00
CA THR A 575 7.14 -15.71 0.23
C THR A 575 7.21 -14.64 -0.87
N GLN A 576 6.31 -14.65 -1.86
CA GLN A 576 6.34 -13.77 -3.03
C GLN A 576 4.95 -13.29 -3.44
N LEU A 577 4.80 -11.97 -3.67
CA LEU A 577 3.56 -11.30 -4.08
C LEU A 577 2.82 -11.99 -5.24
N ALA A 578 3.56 -12.42 -6.28
CA ALA A 578 3.00 -13.06 -7.47
C ALA A 578 2.30 -14.41 -7.22
N ASN A 579 2.41 -14.97 -6.02
CA ASN A 579 1.68 -16.18 -5.61
C ASN A 579 0.33 -15.92 -4.93
N PHE A 580 -0.01 -14.65 -4.72
CA PHE A 580 -1.28 -14.21 -4.18
C PHE A 580 -2.14 -13.59 -5.28
N THR A 581 -3.01 -14.39 -5.87
CA THR A 581 -4.09 -13.94 -6.78
C THR A 581 -5.39 -14.64 -6.39
N TYR A 582 -6.54 -14.15 -6.87
CA TYR A 582 -7.84 -14.77 -6.60
C TYR A 582 -7.87 -16.24 -7.06
N GLU A 583 -7.36 -16.52 -8.25
CA GLU A 583 -7.33 -17.84 -8.88
C GLU A 583 -6.43 -18.80 -8.09
N LYS A 584 -5.24 -18.34 -7.68
CA LYS A 584 -4.36 -19.12 -6.80
C LYS A 584 -4.99 -19.38 -5.43
N GLY A 585 -5.71 -18.40 -4.88
CA GLY A 585 -6.46 -18.56 -3.63
C GLY A 585 -7.58 -19.59 -3.73
N TRP A 586 -8.34 -19.56 -4.83
CA TRP A 586 -9.38 -20.54 -5.14
C TRP A 586 -8.80 -21.96 -5.32
N GLU A 587 -7.72 -22.09 -6.09
CA GLU A 587 -7.06 -23.39 -6.29
C GLU A 587 -6.47 -23.95 -4.98
N GLN A 588 -5.73 -23.13 -4.24
CA GLN A 588 -5.11 -23.54 -2.99
C GLN A 588 -6.14 -23.82 -1.90
N GLY A 589 -7.23 -23.05 -1.82
CA GLY A 589 -8.36 -23.33 -0.93
C GLY A 589 -9.08 -24.64 -1.28
N ARG A 590 -9.19 -24.99 -2.57
CA ARG A 590 -9.69 -26.30 -3.01
C ARG A 590 -8.76 -27.43 -2.54
N THR A 591 -7.46 -27.32 -2.81
CA THR A 591 -6.47 -28.34 -2.42
C THR A 591 -6.42 -28.52 -0.91
N ALA A 592 -6.45 -27.43 -0.14
CA ALA A 592 -6.54 -27.46 1.32
C ALA A 592 -7.80 -28.17 1.83
N HIS A 593 -8.98 -27.87 1.25
CA HIS A 593 -10.23 -28.56 1.57
C HIS A 593 -10.15 -30.06 1.28
N ASP A 594 -9.66 -30.42 0.09
CA ASP A 594 -9.63 -31.79 -0.37
C ASP A 594 -8.65 -32.62 0.49
N LYS A 595 -7.49 -32.04 0.85
CA LYS A 595 -6.51 -32.65 1.77
C LYS A 595 -7.01 -32.75 3.21
N ALA A 596 -7.65 -31.72 3.76
CA ALA A 596 -8.25 -31.79 5.09
C ALA A 596 -9.36 -32.86 5.17
N SER A 597 -10.12 -33.05 4.08
CA SER A 597 -11.11 -34.14 3.97
C SER A 597 -10.46 -35.53 3.84
N GLU A 598 -9.39 -35.66 3.05
CA GLU A 598 -8.59 -36.89 2.92
C GLU A 598 -8.03 -37.35 4.28
N PHE A 599 -7.60 -36.42 5.13
CA PHE A 599 -7.16 -36.70 6.50
C PHE A 599 -8.31 -36.88 7.51
N GLY A 600 -9.57 -36.82 7.09
CA GLY A 600 -10.74 -37.01 7.97
C GLY A 600 -10.97 -35.87 8.97
N MET A 601 -10.45 -34.66 8.71
CA MET A 601 -10.62 -33.53 9.63
C MET A 601 -12.09 -33.11 9.72
N GLY A 602 -12.59 -32.95 10.95
CA GLY A 602 -14.01 -32.66 11.21
C GLY A 602 -14.45 -31.26 10.75
N SER A 603 -15.77 -31.13 10.52
CA SER A 603 -16.39 -29.86 10.14
C SER A 603 -16.12 -28.74 11.16
N GLY A 604 -15.94 -27.52 10.67
CA GLY A 604 -15.58 -26.34 11.45
C GLY A 604 -14.08 -26.19 11.76
N THR A 605 -13.22 -27.12 11.34
CA THR A 605 -11.75 -26.98 11.43
C THR A 605 -11.28 -25.70 10.72
N CYS A 606 -10.33 -24.98 11.32
CA CYS A 606 -9.71 -23.80 10.76
C CYS A 606 -8.39 -24.16 10.06
N ILE A 607 -8.23 -23.78 8.79
CA ILE A 607 -7.00 -23.99 8.02
C ILE A 607 -6.27 -22.65 7.86
N TYR A 608 -5.02 -22.57 8.30
CA TYR A 608 -4.22 -21.35 8.24
C TYR A 608 -3.48 -21.23 6.91
N PHE A 609 -3.84 -20.27 6.07
CA PHE A 609 -3.15 -19.97 4.82
C PHE A 609 -2.08 -18.91 5.05
N ALA A 610 -0.86 -19.17 4.57
CA ALA A 610 0.32 -18.40 4.96
C ALA A 610 0.75 -17.31 3.95
N VAL A 611 0.88 -16.08 4.47
CA VAL A 611 1.58 -14.94 3.85
C VAL A 611 2.89 -14.75 4.59
N ASP A 612 3.97 -15.25 4.00
CA ASP A 612 5.26 -15.46 4.67
C ASP A 612 6.36 -14.54 4.12
N TYR A 613 6.06 -13.24 4.05
CA TYR A 613 7.00 -12.17 3.69
C TYR A 613 6.54 -10.83 4.27
N ASP A 614 7.37 -9.79 4.17
CA ASP A 614 7.03 -8.44 4.60
C ASP A 614 6.07 -7.74 3.62
N ALA A 615 4.82 -8.20 3.58
CA ALA A 615 3.76 -7.59 2.77
C ALA A 615 3.38 -6.20 3.30
N LEU A 616 3.45 -5.20 2.42
CA LEU A 616 3.04 -3.82 2.69
C LEU A 616 1.54 -3.62 2.39
N ASP A 617 0.94 -2.51 2.81
CA ASP A 617 -0.49 -2.26 2.54
C ASP A 617 -0.85 -2.32 1.05
N ALA A 618 0.03 -1.85 0.17
CA ALA A 618 -0.15 -1.96 -1.28
C ALA A 618 -0.25 -3.43 -1.75
N ASP A 619 0.60 -4.32 -1.21
CA ASP A 619 0.57 -5.76 -1.49
C ASP A 619 -0.72 -6.40 -0.95
N ILE A 620 -1.16 -5.95 0.22
CA ILE A 620 -2.38 -6.43 0.87
C ILE A 620 -3.61 -6.09 0.01
N ASP A 621 -3.70 -4.83 -0.42
CA ASP A 621 -4.79 -4.35 -1.28
C ASP A 621 -4.83 -5.02 -2.65
N SER A 622 -3.68 -5.12 -3.33
CA SER A 622 -3.61 -5.59 -4.72
C SER A 622 -3.68 -7.11 -4.88
N ASN A 623 -3.20 -7.88 -3.89
CA ASN A 623 -2.93 -9.31 -4.08
C ASN A 623 -3.39 -10.20 -2.90
N ILE A 624 -3.08 -9.83 -1.65
CA ILE A 624 -3.42 -10.68 -0.49
C ILE A 624 -4.94 -10.75 -0.28
N LEU A 625 -5.64 -9.62 -0.27
CA LEU A 625 -7.09 -9.59 -0.09
C LEU A 625 -7.84 -10.33 -1.23
N PRO A 626 -7.50 -10.16 -2.53
CA PRO A 626 -8.00 -11.02 -3.60
C PRO A 626 -7.74 -12.51 -3.39
N TYR A 627 -6.53 -12.91 -2.98
CA TYR A 627 -6.21 -14.31 -2.69
C TYR A 627 -7.12 -14.90 -1.60
N PHE A 628 -7.26 -14.21 -0.47
CA PHE A 628 -8.12 -14.71 0.61
C PHE A 628 -9.61 -14.71 0.25
N ARG A 629 -10.09 -13.82 -0.65
CA ARG A 629 -11.44 -13.91 -1.21
C ARG A 629 -11.61 -15.20 -2.00
N GLY A 630 -10.63 -15.55 -2.84
CA GLY A 630 -10.60 -16.84 -3.56
C GLY A 630 -10.67 -18.04 -2.61
N VAL A 631 -9.86 -18.04 -1.54
CA VAL A 631 -9.87 -19.07 -0.48
C VAL A 631 -11.24 -19.17 0.20
N ARG A 632 -11.83 -18.05 0.61
CA ARG A 632 -13.16 -18.02 1.24
C ARG A 632 -14.22 -18.60 0.31
N ASP A 633 -14.25 -18.13 -0.94
CA ASP A 633 -15.33 -18.44 -1.87
C ASP A 633 -15.32 -19.94 -2.25
N ILE A 634 -14.16 -20.56 -2.45
CA ILE A 634 -14.06 -22.01 -2.69
C ILE A 634 -14.43 -22.85 -1.47
N LEU A 635 -14.03 -22.44 -0.26
CA LEU A 635 -14.43 -23.15 0.97
C LEU A 635 -15.94 -23.07 1.19
N SER A 636 -16.56 -21.93 0.87
CA SER A 636 -18.02 -21.78 0.84
C SER A 636 -18.68 -22.64 -0.26
N ALA A 637 -18.11 -22.68 -1.47
CA ALA A 637 -18.61 -23.53 -2.57
C ALA A 637 -18.47 -25.03 -2.28
N ARG A 638 -17.52 -25.43 -1.43
CA ARG A 638 -17.39 -26.77 -0.82
C ARG A 638 -18.30 -26.98 0.40
N GLY A 639 -19.39 -26.22 0.52
CA GLY A 639 -20.40 -26.38 1.58
C GLY A 639 -19.99 -25.82 2.95
N GLY A 640 -18.89 -25.05 3.04
CA GLY A 640 -18.47 -24.41 4.29
C GLY A 640 -17.93 -25.36 5.37
N LYS A 641 -17.53 -26.60 4.99
CA LYS A 641 -17.01 -27.64 5.90
C LYS A 641 -15.80 -27.15 6.72
N TYR A 642 -14.96 -26.29 6.14
CA TYR A 642 -13.79 -25.72 6.81
C TYR A 642 -13.82 -24.19 6.80
N ALA A 643 -13.30 -23.59 7.87
CA ALA A 643 -13.02 -22.16 7.94
C ALA A 643 -11.57 -21.90 7.53
N PHE A 644 -11.28 -20.69 7.03
CA PHE A 644 -9.91 -20.23 6.85
C PHE A 644 -9.46 -19.35 8.01
N GLY A 645 -8.19 -19.50 8.37
CA GLY A 645 -7.40 -18.57 9.14
C GLY A 645 -6.27 -18.01 8.27
N VAL A 646 -5.57 -17.01 8.81
CA VAL A 646 -4.43 -16.36 8.16
C VAL A 646 -3.18 -16.53 9.00
N TYR A 647 -2.08 -16.96 8.37
CA TYR A 647 -0.74 -16.76 8.92
C TYR A 647 -0.08 -15.57 8.24
N GLY A 648 0.58 -14.71 9.02
CA GLY A 648 1.33 -13.56 8.53
C GLY A 648 1.53 -12.48 9.58
N SER A 649 2.05 -11.32 9.15
CA SER A 649 2.31 -10.17 10.03
C SER A 649 1.03 -9.63 10.66
N ARG A 650 1.14 -8.88 11.78
CA ARG A 650 -0.01 -8.31 12.49
C ARG A 650 -0.94 -7.52 11.56
N ASN A 651 -0.41 -6.71 10.64
CA ASN A 651 -1.22 -5.97 9.65
C ASN A 651 -1.96 -6.89 8.68
N VAL A 652 -1.26 -7.87 8.07
CA VAL A 652 -1.87 -8.86 7.16
C VAL A 652 -3.00 -9.60 7.87
N ALA A 653 -2.74 -10.05 9.09
CA ALA A 653 -3.68 -10.79 9.91
C ALA A 653 -4.92 -9.97 10.27
N ASP A 654 -4.76 -8.70 10.70
CA ASP A 654 -5.89 -7.80 10.99
C ASP A 654 -6.71 -7.48 9.74
N ARG A 655 -6.07 -7.05 8.65
CA ARG A 655 -6.77 -6.66 7.41
C ARG A 655 -7.53 -7.82 6.76
N VAL A 656 -6.91 -9.00 6.64
CA VAL A 656 -7.59 -10.19 6.10
C VAL A 656 -8.76 -10.61 7.02
N SER A 657 -8.60 -10.51 8.34
CA SER A 657 -9.68 -10.80 9.29
C SER A 657 -10.85 -9.84 9.15
N ARG A 658 -10.59 -8.53 9.04
CA ARG A 658 -11.62 -7.48 8.95
C ARG A 658 -12.30 -7.40 7.59
N GLU A 659 -11.57 -7.59 6.50
CA GLU A 659 -12.05 -7.30 5.14
C GLU A 659 -12.45 -8.55 4.33
N VAL A 660 -12.03 -9.74 4.76
CA VAL A 660 -12.42 -11.01 4.12
C VAL A 660 -13.14 -11.95 5.08
N GLY A 661 -12.84 -11.88 6.38
CA GLY A 661 -13.51 -12.66 7.42
C GLY A 661 -12.73 -13.90 7.88
N ALA A 662 -11.39 -13.85 7.96
CA ALA A 662 -10.62 -14.95 8.56
C ALA A 662 -11.08 -15.22 10.00
N ARG A 663 -11.31 -16.50 10.31
CA ARG A 663 -11.84 -16.92 11.62
C ARG A 663 -10.84 -16.69 12.74
N TRP A 664 -9.57 -17.02 12.49
CA TRP A 664 -8.48 -16.92 13.44
C TRP A 664 -7.21 -16.43 12.77
N SER A 665 -6.39 -15.69 13.53
CA SER A 665 -5.06 -15.24 13.11
C SER A 665 -3.96 -16.06 13.79
N PHE A 666 -2.99 -16.51 13.00
CA PHE A 666 -1.71 -17.09 13.43
C PHE A 666 -0.60 -16.07 13.11
N VAL A 667 -0.19 -15.30 14.10
CA VAL A 667 0.71 -14.16 13.88
C VAL A 667 2.15 -14.64 13.69
N SER A 668 2.83 -14.16 12.64
CA SER A 668 4.26 -14.39 12.36
C SER A 668 5.13 -13.50 13.27
N GLY A 669 5.04 -13.69 14.58
CA GLY A 669 5.62 -12.82 15.59
C GLY A 669 7.15 -12.77 15.58
N MET A 670 7.82 -13.87 15.20
CA MET A 670 9.28 -13.95 15.08
C MET A 670 9.84 -13.10 13.94
N SER A 671 9.01 -12.73 12.96
CA SER A 671 9.36 -11.79 11.89
C SER A 671 9.29 -10.34 12.37
N TRP A 672 9.96 -10.01 13.47
CA TRP A 672 9.95 -8.69 14.12
C TRP A 672 10.51 -7.55 13.25
N GLY A 673 11.26 -7.88 12.19
CA GLY A 673 11.75 -6.92 11.21
C GLY A 673 10.71 -6.50 10.17
N PHE A 674 9.60 -7.25 10.02
CA PHE A 674 8.54 -6.97 9.04
C PHE A 674 7.83 -5.66 9.40
N SER A 675 7.65 -4.82 8.40
CA SER A 675 6.90 -3.56 8.44
C SER A 675 5.47 -3.79 8.96
N GLY A 676 4.78 -4.86 8.54
CA GLY A 676 3.46 -5.23 9.05
C GLY A 676 3.41 -5.69 10.51
N ASN A 677 4.57 -5.84 11.18
CA ASN A 677 4.69 -6.08 12.63
C ASN A 677 5.13 -4.82 13.41
N LEU A 678 5.56 -3.76 12.73
CA LEU A 678 6.13 -2.54 13.31
C LEU A 678 5.15 -1.36 13.14
N GLY A 679 4.24 -1.20 14.10
CA GLY A 679 3.17 -0.20 14.04
C GLY A 679 1.76 -0.74 14.33
N TYR A 680 1.62 -2.06 14.48
CA TYR A 680 0.32 -2.73 14.54
C TYR A 680 0.16 -3.53 15.86
N PRO A 681 -1.02 -3.49 16.51
CA PRO A 681 -1.32 -4.31 17.69
C PRO A 681 -1.58 -5.78 17.32
N LEU A 682 -1.71 -6.66 18.32
CA LEU A 682 -2.17 -8.04 18.06
C LEU A 682 -3.64 -8.04 17.55
N PRO A 683 -3.97 -8.75 16.45
CA PRO A 683 -5.33 -8.82 15.94
C PRO A 683 -6.34 -9.34 16.96
N ALA A 684 -7.58 -8.83 16.95
CA ALA A 684 -8.62 -9.23 17.91
C ALA A 684 -8.87 -10.75 17.95
N ASN A 685 -8.79 -11.41 16.79
CA ASN A 685 -8.95 -12.86 16.60
C ASN A 685 -7.62 -13.64 16.59
N TRP A 686 -6.53 -13.09 17.14
CA TRP A 686 -5.29 -13.86 17.29
C TRP A 686 -5.54 -15.10 18.15
N SER A 687 -5.00 -16.23 17.68
CA SER A 687 -5.15 -17.56 18.28
C SER A 687 -3.78 -18.17 18.57
N LEU A 688 -2.85 -17.96 17.65
CA LEU A 688 -1.46 -18.41 17.73
C LEU A 688 -0.54 -17.21 17.45
N ASN A 689 0.62 -17.16 18.09
CA ASN A 689 1.69 -16.22 17.76
C ASN A 689 3.03 -16.96 17.78
N GLN A 690 3.71 -17.02 16.64
CA GLN A 690 5.02 -17.64 16.49
C GLN A 690 6.09 -16.71 17.06
N ILE A 691 6.89 -17.17 18.02
CA ILE A 691 7.78 -16.28 18.78
C ILE A 691 9.25 -16.67 18.77
N HIS A 692 9.58 -17.92 18.45
CA HIS A 692 10.96 -18.42 18.50
C HIS A 692 11.14 -19.76 17.77
N GLU A 693 11.97 -19.79 16.74
CA GLU A 693 12.49 -21.02 16.12
C GLU A 693 13.66 -21.58 16.95
N PHE A 694 13.70 -22.90 17.16
CA PHE A 694 14.81 -23.59 17.83
C PHE A 694 14.87 -25.09 17.48
N GLU A 695 16.04 -25.71 17.63
CA GLU A 695 16.18 -27.18 17.60
C GLU A 695 15.62 -27.79 18.89
N PHE A 696 14.50 -28.50 18.81
CA PHE A 696 13.91 -29.20 19.97
C PHE A 696 14.69 -30.46 20.33
N GLN A 697 15.21 -31.15 19.31
CA GLN A 697 16.21 -32.22 19.38
C GLN A 697 17.10 -32.11 18.14
N PRO A 698 18.34 -32.65 18.12
CA PRO A 698 19.23 -32.52 16.96
C PRO A 698 18.60 -33.07 15.67
N GLY A 699 18.44 -32.21 14.66
CA GLY A 699 17.77 -32.52 13.40
C GLY A 699 16.24 -32.43 13.48
N TRP A 700 15.70 -31.68 14.44
CA TRP A 700 14.28 -31.44 14.62
C TRP A 700 14.04 -29.99 15.09
N GLY A 701 14.08 -29.09 14.12
CA GLY A 701 13.61 -27.71 14.27
C GLY A 701 12.12 -27.66 14.62
N LEU A 702 11.79 -26.73 15.52
CA LEU A 702 10.45 -26.50 16.05
C LEU A 702 10.24 -25.00 16.26
N ASP A 703 9.12 -24.50 15.76
CA ASP A 703 8.69 -23.14 16.02
C ASP A 703 7.80 -23.10 17.27
N ARG A 704 8.13 -22.20 18.21
CA ARG A 704 7.38 -22.01 19.45
C ARG A 704 6.21 -21.06 19.22
N ASN A 705 5.00 -21.55 19.49
CA ASN A 705 3.75 -20.80 19.31
C ASN A 705 3.04 -20.54 20.64
N VAL A 706 2.86 -19.27 20.99
CA VAL A 706 1.93 -18.90 22.08
C VAL A 706 0.52 -19.23 21.59
N TRP A 707 -0.15 -20.16 22.26
CA TRP A 707 -1.54 -20.54 21.96
C TRP A 707 -2.47 -19.85 22.96
N ARG A 708 -3.45 -19.11 22.45
CA ARG A 708 -4.37 -18.28 23.25
C ARG A 708 -5.51 -19.10 23.82
N GLN A 709 -5.73 -19.00 25.13
CA GLN A 709 -6.93 -19.50 25.79
C GLN A 709 -8.18 -18.84 25.17
N GLY A 710 -9.10 -19.67 24.67
CA GLY A 710 -10.30 -19.21 23.96
C GLY A 710 -10.08 -18.86 22.48
N GLY A 711 -8.88 -19.10 21.94
CA GLY A 711 -8.61 -19.11 20.51
C GLY A 711 -9.08 -20.41 19.83
N ASP A 712 -8.43 -20.76 18.72
CA ASP A 712 -8.71 -22.00 17.97
C ASP A 712 -8.49 -23.23 18.86
N PRO A 713 -9.51 -24.09 19.08
CA PRO A 713 -9.33 -25.32 19.84
C PRO A 713 -8.45 -26.35 19.13
N GLY A 714 -8.23 -26.22 17.81
CA GLY A 714 -7.57 -27.23 16.99
C GLY A 714 -8.34 -28.56 16.89
N VAL A 715 -7.87 -29.43 16.00
CA VAL A 715 -8.37 -30.78 15.80
C VAL A 715 -7.87 -31.69 16.93
N SER A 716 -8.77 -32.46 17.54
CA SER A 716 -8.44 -33.48 18.57
C SER A 716 -8.86 -34.91 18.19
N SER A 717 -9.49 -35.07 17.03
CA SER A 717 -9.98 -36.34 16.49
C SER A 717 -10.32 -36.16 15.01
N ILE A 718 -10.32 -37.25 14.26
CA ILE A 718 -10.76 -37.32 12.85
C ILE A 718 -12.00 -38.24 12.76
N SER A 719 -12.75 -38.16 11.67
CA SER A 719 -13.85 -39.09 11.41
C SER A 719 -13.32 -40.45 10.94
N ASP A 720 -13.94 -41.55 11.41
CA ASP A 720 -13.58 -42.92 11.02
C ASP A 720 -13.97 -43.28 9.56
N SER A 721 -14.59 -42.33 8.84
CA SER A 721 -14.94 -42.44 7.42
C SER A 721 -14.72 -41.09 6.72
N PRO A 722 -14.22 -41.08 5.48
CA PRO A 722 -14.31 -39.91 4.59
C PRO A 722 -15.74 -39.82 4.02
N GLU A 723 -16.42 -38.71 4.32
CA GLU A 723 -17.66 -38.25 3.64
C GLU A 723 -17.33 -37.39 2.40
#